data_AF-A0A940TFI4-F1
#
_entry.id   AF-A0A940TFI4-F1
#
_cell.length_a   1.000
_cell.length_b   1.000
_cell.length_c   1.000
_cell.angle_alpha   90.00
_cell.angle_beta   90.00
_cell.angle_gamma   90.00
#
_symmetry.space_group_name_H-M   'P 1'
#
loop_
_entity.id
_entity.type
_entity.pdbx_description
1 polymer ?
#
loop_
_entity_poly.entity_id
_entity_poly.type
_entity_poly.pdbx_seq_one_letter_code
_entity_poly.pdbx_strand_id
1 'polypeptide(L)'
;MMAATCISFPKSSEPASVYAAAPNIESFSLNDVKMTDPYTVNAYSKEIKYLLSFDTGKLLAGFRDNAGISTNGATRYGGWENSLIGGHTVGHYLTAIAQAYANPLTTSEQKDALYKKAKDLIDGMKVCQQNSKGKPGFLWAANIKNRGNVEQQFDNVENGKTNIINEAWVPWYTMHKLIAGIVDVYNLMGYEPAKDVGSSLGDWCYNRASKWSDQTHNKVLSVEYGGMNDCLYELYLITGKDNHAVAAHYFDETALHEKVLKGGTDVLNGRHANTTIPKFLGALKRYIAVDGKTINGQKVDASKYLQYAEAFWDMVVTHHTYITGGNSEWEHFGKDDILDAERTNCNCETCNSYNMLKLSRELFKITGEKKYMDFYENTYYNSILSSQNPETGMTTYFQPMATGYFKVYSSEFNHFWCCTGSGMESFTKLGDTIYMHKDNTLYVNYYQSSVVNWADKNVKVTQESTIPNGNTTKFTIDGSGSLEFRFRIPDWQADNMTVSVNGSKYNYKTENDYAIVSGDFSSGDTIELTIPLAVKAYALPDNPSSYAFKYGPVVLSAELGTSNMKQGTTGMNVSIPADAVTPTKTINLKDSSGTLSTYMYKINDYMKKDANSLKFTLTGADTSLTFTPHYLQYKQRYGIYWIFKASGNAVEEEIPRSKETVIDTVQPGYGQYENDELHAMDEQNSVSVTDDSTYRYATKGGHFKYQMAVDKDAAYTLLQVTFRKADNGKPIVITAGDRILFQGKLDYSGNEDVYNVSYIIPDYVLKDCVKNIDANGTTYDVIDIGFSSGSTADSARVCDFIYTKAVKPDYQIDSSIAYFVDCGDHNTRTASNGDKFGYYNSLTEQLYGPDQVTGMKWGLVDDASDQYDGSKNSKGLYTANTWCDERNTQDGRAKTASFRYTKNQYENNINRHLDYRFDLPNGKYSVEMCFSDPWSCSTSPSVYQVDAAGTKTAVAEKCATDGSTASKGNVTVTDGTLNLSITSADKAINVNYIIIRAVDVEKLPLAEAYAVKGDVNADGACNTADLVALRSYMLGAKTSVEDSSAADFDSDGKITIIDFCLLKQALMK
;
A
#
# COMPACT_ATOMS: atom_id res chain seq x y z
N MET A 1 -5.48 0.02 -66.53
CA MET A 1 -6.80 -0.48 -66.10
C MET A 1 -6.67 -1.93 -65.68
N MET A 2 -6.42 -2.19 -64.40
CA MET A 2 -6.72 -3.46 -63.74
C MET A 2 -7.06 -3.10 -62.29
N ALA A 3 -8.28 -3.43 -61.89
CA ALA A 3 -8.88 -3.05 -60.63
C ALA A 3 -8.24 -3.85 -59.48
N ALA A 4 -7.81 -3.16 -58.42
CA ALA A 4 -7.48 -3.77 -57.15
C ALA A 4 -8.80 -4.16 -56.46
N THR A 5 -9.12 -5.45 -56.47
CA THR A 5 -10.19 -6.03 -55.67
C THR A 5 -9.87 -5.86 -54.19
N CYS A 6 -10.59 -4.97 -53.50
CA CYS A 6 -10.70 -4.98 -52.05
C CYS A 6 -11.25 -6.35 -51.63
N ILE A 7 -10.41 -7.14 -50.95
CA ILE A 7 -10.87 -8.34 -50.28
C ILE A 7 -11.66 -7.86 -49.05
N SER A 8 -12.99 -7.88 -49.15
CA SER A 8 -13.86 -7.75 -47.99
C SER A 8 -13.70 -9.01 -47.15
N PHE A 9 -13.18 -8.88 -45.94
CA PHE A 9 -13.26 -9.96 -44.95
C PHE A 9 -14.74 -10.23 -44.66
N PRO A 10 -15.19 -11.50 -44.65
CA PRO A 10 -16.56 -11.80 -44.23
C PRO A 10 -16.74 -11.28 -42.80
N LYS A 11 -17.79 -10.49 -42.55
CA LYS A 11 -18.34 -10.34 -41.20
C LYS A 11 -18.53 -11.76 -40.68
N SER A 12 -17.87 -12.12 -39.59
CA SER A 12 -18.25 -13.31 -38.84
C SER A 12 -19.76 -13.19 -38.61
N SER A 13 -20.52 -14.17 -39.09
CA SER A 13 -21.91 -14.31 -38.69
C SER A 13 -21.96 -14.19 -37.17
N GLU A 14 -22.73 -13.25 -36.64
CA GLU A 14 -23.00 -13.17 -35.21
C GLU A 14 -23.34 -14.58 -34.73
N PRO A 15 -22.60 -15.15 -33.79
CA PRO A 15 -23.04 -16.39 -33.21
C PRO A 15 -24.34 -16.08 -32.44
N ALA A 16 -25.40 -16.85 -32.72
CA ALA A 16 -26.66 -16.81 -31.98
C ALA A 16 -26.38 -16.74 -30.47
N SER A 17 -27.04 -15.82 -29.75
CA SER A 17 -26.60 -15.28 -28.45
C SER A 17 -25.84 -16.27 -27.57
N VAL A 18 -24.52 -16.21 -27.62
CA VAL A 18 -23.62 -17.08 -26.83
C VAL A 18 -23.54 -16.61 -25.38
N TYR A 19 -24.19 -15.50 -25.02
CA TYR A 19 -24.32 -15.04 -23.64
C TYR A 19 -25.53 -15.68 -22.94
N ALA A 20 -25.37 -15.98 -21.66
CA ALA A 20 -26.41 -16.65 -20.87
C ALA A 20 -27.36 -15.64 -20.23
N ALA A 21 -26.79 -14.58 -19.65
CA ALA A 21 -27.50 -13.34 -19.34
C ALA A 21 -27.18 -12.32 -20.45
N ALA A 22 -28.16 -11.96 -21.27
CA ALA A 22 -27.98 -10.90 -22.24
C ALA A 22 -27.85 -9.55 -21.50
N PRO A 23 -26.82 -8.73 -21.79
CA PRO A 23 -26.74 -7.40 -21.20
C PRO A 23 -27.95 -6.57 -21.65
N ASN A 24 -28.48 -5.74 -20.76
CA ASN A 24 -29.58 -4.83 -21.08
C ASN A 24 -29.14 -3.70 -22.01
N ILE A 25 -27.84 -3.39 -22.05
CA ILE A 25 -27.18 -2.35 -22.82
C ILE A 25 -25.93 -2.94 -23.47
N GLU A 26 -25.72 -2.67 -24.75
CA GLU A 26 -24.62 -3.20 -25.55
C GLU A 26 -23.52 -2.15 -25.77
N SER A 27 -22.28 -2.60 -25.83
CA SER A 27 -21.14 -1.76 -26.19
C SER A 27 -20.91 -1.76 -27.69
N PHE A 28 -20.55 -0.61 -28.25
CA PHE A 28 -20.02 -0.54 -29.61
C PHE A 28 -18.70 -1.32 -29.74
N SER A 29 -18.38 -1.76 -30.97
CA SER A 29 -17.04 -2.28 -31.26
C SER A 29 -16.01 -1.17 -31.16
N LEU A 30 -14.76 -1.51 -30.85
CA LEU A 30 -13.66 -0.55 -30.86
C LEU A 30 -13.52 0.18 -32.21
N ASN A 31 -13.82 -0.50 -33.33
CA ASN A 31 -13.74 0.08 -34.67
C ASN A 31 -14.80 1.18 -34.91
N ASP A 32 -15.87 1.22 -34.11
CA ASP A 32 -16.99 2.13 -34.32
C ASP A 32 -16.79 3.48 -33.63
N VAL A 33 -15.89 3.58 -32.65
CA VAL A 33 -15.67 4.82 -31.88
C VAL A 33 -14.29 5.40 -32.13
N LYS A 34 -14.25 6.55 -32.79
CA LYS A 34 -13.01 7.28 -33.08
C LYS A 34 -12.85 8.48 -32.16
N MET A 35 -11.79 8.49 -31.37
CA MET A 35 -11.40 9.66 -30.59
C MET A 35 -10.94 10.80 -31.50
N THR A 36 -11.38 12.03 -31.21
CA THR A 36 -10.96 13.24 -31.93
C THR A 36 -10.39 14.32 -31.01
N ASP A 37 -10.50 14.14 -29.68
CA ASP A 37 -9.84 14.98 -28.70
C ASP A 37 -8.29 14.93 -28.84
N PRO A 38 -7.61 16.09 -29.00
CA PRO A 38 -6.18 16.11 -29.29
C PRO A 38 -5.31 15.41 -28.23
N TYR A 39 -5.69 15.45 -26.95
CA TYR A 39 -4.90 14.84 -25.88
C TYR A 39 -4.94 13.31 -25.98
N THR A 40 -6.12 12.72 -26.14
CA THR A 40 -6.29 11.27 -26.29
C THR A 40 -5.78 10.74 -27.62
N VAL A 41 -5.90 11.52 -28.71
CA VAL A 41 -5.27 11.17 -30.00
C VAL A 41 -3.75 11.13 -29.86
N ASN A 42 -3.14 12.09 -29.13
CA ASN A 42 -1.70 12.03 -28.83
C ASN A 42 -1.35 10.82 -27.98
N ALA A 43 -2.10 10.56 -26.91
CA ALA A 43 -1.88 9.41 -26.02
C ALA A 43 -1.89 8.08 -26.80
N TYR A 44 -2.90 7.88 -27.66
CA TYR A 44 -2.98 6.74 -28.56
C TYR A 44 -1.79 6.65 -29.53
N SER A 45 -1.38 7.78 -30.11
CA SER A 45 -0.22 7.82 -31.03
C SER A 45 1.09 7.41 -30.36
N LYS A 46 1.29 7.77 -29.08
CA LYS A 46 2.44 7.32 -28.29
C LYS A 46 2.39 5.82 -28.04
N GLU A 47 1.23 5.31 -27.67
CA GLU A 47 1.02 3.88 -27.43
C GLU A 47 1.27 3.06 -28.71
N ILE A 48 0.73 3.49 -29.86
CA ILE A 48 0.90 2.75 -31.12
C ILE A 48 2.37 2.67 -31.54
N LYS A 49 3.13 3.75 -31.30
CA LYS A 49 4.56 3.78 -31.56
C LYS A 49 5.31 2.80 -30.65
N TYR A 50 4.91 2.73 -29.39
CA TYR A 50 5.49 1.80 -28.43
C TYR A 50 5.19 0.34 -28.80
N LEU A 51 3.93 0.01 -29.10
CA LEU A 51 3.55 -1.36 -29.50
C LEU A 51 4.29 -1.85 -30.75
N LEU A 52 4.52 -0.96 -31.71
CA LEU A 52 5.23 -1.30 -32.95
C LEU A 52 6.74 -1.49 -32.75
N SER A 53 7.33 -0.93 -31.69
CA SER A 53 8.77 -0.98 -31.42
C SER A 53 9.24 -2.33 -30.85
N PHE A 54 8.32 -3.16 -30.34
CA PHE A 54 8.65 -4.48 -29.80
C PHE A 54 9.21 -5.45 -30.85
N ASP A 55 10.23 -6.20 -30.43
CA ASP A 55 10.85 -7.30 -31.18
C ASP A 55 10.11 -8.61 -30.88
N THR A 56 9.38 -9.10 -31.88
CA THR A 56 8.64 -10.36 -31.83
C THR A 56 9.53 -11.58 -31.52
N GLY A 57 10.79 -11.57 -31.98
CA GLY A 57 11.75 -12.63 -31.68
C GLY A 57 12.08 -12.71 -30.19
N LYS A 58 12.25 -11.55 -29.54
CA LYS A 58 12.50 -11.46 -28.10
C LYS A 58 11.28 -11.89 -27.27
N LEU A 59 10.08 -11.49 -27.69
CA LEU A 59 8.82 -11.93 -27.05
C LEU A 59 8.62 -13.45 -27.15
N LEU A 60 9.08 -14.08 -28.24
CA LEU A 60 9.02 -15.54 -28.42
C LEU A 60 10.16 -16.32 -27.78
N ALA A 61 11.24 -15.65 -27.38
CA ALA A 61 12.48 -16.31 -26.95
C ALA A 61 12.22 -17.26 -25.77
N GLY A 62 11.42 -16.83 -24.78
CA GLY A 62 11.12 -17.66 -23.61
C GLY A 62 10.29 -18.90 -23.93
N PHE A 63 9.28 -18.77 -24.79
CA PHE A 63 8.47 -19.91 -25.23
C PHE A 63 9.31 -20.95 -25.99
N ARG A 64 10.19 -20.49 -26.87
CA ARG A 64 11.06 -21.35 -27.69
C ARG A 64 12.06 -22.12 -26.84
N ASP A 65 12.74 -21.42 -25.93
CA ASP A 65 13.69 -22.00 -24.98
C ASP A 65 13.02 -23.09 -24.12
N ASN A 66 11.84 -22.80 -23.58
CA ASN A 66 11.10 -23.76 -22.75
C ASN A 66 10.56 -24.97 -23.53
N ALA A 67 10.20 -24.78 -24.80
CA ALA A 67 9.84 -25.87 -25.72
C ALA A 67 11.08 -26.67 -26.21
N GLY A 68 12.30 -26.25 -25.87
CA GLY A 68 13.53 -26.92 -26.31
C GLY A 68 13.84 -26.77 -27.79
N ILE A 69 13.36 -25.69 -28.42
CA ILE A 69 13.62 -25.36 -29.82
C ILE A 69 14.48 -24.10 -29.95
N SER A 70 15.08 -23.87 -31.13
CA SER A 70 15.93 -22.70 -31.39
C SER A 70 15.22 -21.37 -31.11
N THR A 71 15.87 -20.48 -30.35
CA THR A 71 15.44 -19.07 -30.16
C THR A 71 15.78 -18.18 -31.35
N ASN A 72 16.45 -18.73 -32.38
CA ASN A 72 16.96 -18.00 -33.55
C ASN A 72 17.90 -16.84 -33.18
N GLY A 73 18.68 -17.01 -32.11
CA GLY A 73 19.60 -16.00 -31.61
C GLY A 73 18.95 -14.86 -30.82
N ALA A 74 17.63 -14.88 -30.64
CA ALA A 74 16.93 -13.90 -29.82
C ALA A 74 17.14 -14.19 -28.32
N THR A 75 17.21 -13.12 -27.53
CA THR A 75 17.24 -13.14 -26.07
C THR A 75 15.92 -12.61 -25.52
N ARG A 76 15.58 -13.00 -24.28
CA ARG A 76 14.44 -12.42 -23.56
C ARG A 76 14.64 -10.92 -23.36
N TYR A 77 13.54 -10.19 -23.23
CA TYR A 77 13.57 -8.84 -22.67
C TYR A 77 14.04 -8.86 -21.21
N GLY A 78 14.55 -7.73 -20.71
CA GLY A 78 15.00 -7.60 -19.31
C GLY A 78 13.86 -7.47 -18.30
N GLY A 79 14.18 -7.08 -17.07
CA GLY A 79 13.18 -6.91 -16.01
C GLY A 79 12.41 -8.20 -15.71
N TRP A 80 11.12 -8.07 -15.40
CA TRP A 80 10.26 -9.20 -15.00
C TRP A 80 10.06 -10.25 -16.10
N GLU A 81 10.16 -9.88 -17.39
CA GLU A 81 10.07 -10.83 -18.50
C GLU A 81 11.22 -11.87 -18.53
N ASN A 82 12.32 -11.59 -17.83
CA ASN A 82 13.41 -12.54 -17.60
C ASN A 82 13.40 -13.15 -16.19
N SER A 83 12.23 -13.38 -15.60
CA SER A 83 12.08 -13.97 -14.27
C SER A 83 11.02 -15.09 -14.26
N LEU A 84 10.56 -15.53 -13.07
CA LEU A 84 9.54 -16.56 -12.92
C LEU A 84 8.13 -16.13 -13.35
N ILE A 85 7.86 -14.83 -13.54
CA ILE A 85 6.56 -14.32 -14.05
C ILE A 85 6.53 -14.13 -15.59
N GLY A 86 7.68 -14.26 -16.27
CA GLY A 86 7.83 -13.92 -17.69
C GLY A 86 6.80 -14.58 -18.62
N GLY A 87 6.38 -13.85 -19.66
CA GLY A 87 5.26 -14.18 -20.52
C GLY A 87 3.98 -13.41 -20.18
N HIS A 88 3.85 -12.88 -18.96
CA HIS A 88 2.67 -12.11 -18.57
C HIS A 88 2.53 -10.84 -19.42
N THR A 89 3.64 -10.15 -19.72
CA THR A 89 3.61 -8.96 -20.56
C THR A 89 3.32 -9.34 -22.01
N VAL A 90 3.77 -10.51 -22.47
CA VAL A 90 3.42 -11.00 -23.82
C VAL A 90 1.90 -11.18 -23.94
N GLY A 91 1.23 -11.68 -22.89
CA GLY A 91 -0.23 -11.75 -22.84
C GLY A 91 -0.90 -10.38 -22.97
N HIS A 92 -0.49 -9.42 -22.15
CA HIS A 92 -0.98 -8.03 -22.24
C HIS A 92 -0.70 -7.39 -23.61
N TYR A 93 0.48 -7.64 -24.18
CA TYR A 93 0.88 -7.14 -25.48
C TYR A 93 -0.03 -7.68 -26.60
N LEU A 94 -0.41 -8.96 -26.56
CA LEU A 94 -1.35 -9.55 -27.51
C LEU A 94 -2.73 -8.85 -27.43
N THR A 95 -3.23 -8.59 -26.23
CA THR A 95 -4.47 -7.81 -26.05
C THR A 95 -4.31 -6.39 -26.62
N ALA A 96 -3.24 -5.68 -26.28
CA ALA A 96 -3.03 -4.31 -26.72
C ALA A 96 -2.88 -4.19 -28.25
N ILE A 97 -2.14 -5.08 -28.92
CA ILE A 97 -2.04 -5.05 -30.39
C ILE A 97 -3.35 -5.42 -31.08
N ALA A 98 -4.17 -6.29 -30.47
CA ALA A 98 -5.49 -6.64 -30.98
C ALA A 98 -6.47 -5.47 -30.85
N GLN A 99 -6.47 -4.78 -29.71
CA GLN A 99 -7.23 -3.54 -29.48
C GLN A 99 -6.79 -2.43 -30.44
N ALA A 100 -5.48 -2.21 -30.58
CA ALA A 100 -4.89 -1.28 -31.53
C ALA A 100 -5.27 -1.59 -32.99
N TYR A 101 -5.27 -2.86 -33.40
CA TYR A 101 -5.70 -3.26 -34.74
C TYR A 101 -7.16 -2.88 -35.02
N ALA A 102 -8.02 -3.04 -34.02
CA ALA A 102 -9.44 -2.67 -34.05
C ALA A 102 -9.69 -1.17 -33.79
N ASN A 103 -8.68 -0.36 -33.51
CA ASN A 103 -8.88 1.06 -33.25
C ASN A 103 -8.95 1.86 -34.58
N PRO A 104 -9.93 2.75 -34.77
CA PRO A 104 -10.10 3.51 -36.01
C PRO A 104 -9.08 4.64 -36.22
N LEU A 105 -8.23 4.94 -35.23
CA LEU A 105 -7.09 5.84 -35.39
C LEU A 105 -5.87 5.16 -36.04
N THR A 106 -5.85 3.83 -36.12
CA THR A 106 -4.74 3.07 -36.69
C THR A 106 -4.76 3.12 -38.20
N THR A 107 -3.63 3.52 -38.82
CA THR A 107 -3.51 3.53 -40.28
C THR A 107 -3.47 2.10 -40.84
N SER A 108 -3.77 1.94 -42.13
CA SER A 108 -3.70 0.63 -42.79
C SER A 108 -2.32 -0.03 -42.65
N GLU A 109 -1.24 0.73 -42.80
CA GLU A 109 0.13 0.22 -42.66
C GLU A 109 0.43 -0.25 -41.23
N GLN A 110 -0.08 0.48 -40.23
CA GLN A 110 0.05 0.08 -38.83
C GLN A 110 -0.77 -1.17 -38.54
N LYS A 111 -2.00 -1.29 -39.09
CA LYS A 111 -2.83 -2.50 -38.97
C LYS A 111 -2.12 -3.72 -39.55
N ASP A 112 -1.51 -3.60 -40.73
CA ASP A 112 -0.75 -4.67 -41.36
C ASP A 112 0.46 -5.09 -40.51
N ALA A 113 1.19 -4.12 -39.95
CA ALA A 113 2.33 -4.37 -39.08
C ALA A 113 1.92 -5.06 -37.76
N LEU A 114 0.85 -4.60 -37.10
CA LEU A 114 0.30 -5.22 -35.90
C LEU A 114 -0.21 -6.63 -36.17
N TYR A 115 -0.94 -6.83 -37.29
CA TYR A 115 -1.41 -8.14 -37.72
C TYR A 115 -0.27 -9.11 -37.96
N LYS A 116 0.78 -8.67 -38.64
CA LYS A 116 1.99 -9.49 -38.83
C LYS A 116 2.62 -9.89 -37.49
N LYS A 117 2.75 -8.97 -36.54
CA LYS A 117 3.32 -9.26 -35.21
C LYS A 117 2.46 -10.26 -34.44
N ALA A 118 1.13 -10.07 -34.39
CA ALA A 118 0.21 -11.00 -33.75
C ALA A 118 0.28 -12.39 -34.37
N LYS A 119 0.25 -12.46 -35.71
CA LYS A 119 0.39 -13.71 -36.47
C LYS A 119 1.69 -14.44 -36.13
N ASP A 120 2.82 -13.74 -36.21
CA ASP A 120 4.14 -14.32 -35.93
C ASP A 120 4.25 -14.83 -34.48
N LEU A 121 3.66 -14.11 -33.51
CA LEU A 121 3.57 -14.54 -32.11
C LEU A 121 2.73 -15.80 -31.97
N ILE A 122 1.49 -15.81 -32.47
CA ILE A 122 0.58 -16.96 -32.33
C ILE A 122 1.13 -18.19 -33.05
N ASP A 123 1.67 -18.03 -34.26
CA ASP A 123 2.29 -19.15 -34.99
C ASP A 123 3.52 -19.69 -34.26
N GLY A 124 4.37 -18.80 -33.73
CA GLY A 124 5.50 -19.17 -32.91
C GLY A 124 5.08 -19.93 -31.65
N MET A 125 4.07 -19.43 -30.95
CA MET A 125 3.48 -20.07 -29.76
C MET A 125 2.88 -21.42 -30.09
N LYS A 126 2.16 -21.56 -31.21
CA LYS A 126 1.61 -22.84 -31.70
C LYS A 126 2.71 -23.88 -31.90
N VAL A 127 3.82 -23.49 -32.55
CA VAL A 127 4.99 -24.37 -32.70
C VAL A 127 5.59 -24.73 -31.33
N CYS A 128 5.71 -23.78 -30.40
CA CYS A 128 6.22 -24.05 -29.06
C CYS A 128 5.31 -25.00 -28.27
N GLN A 129 3.99 -24.82 -28.34
CA GLN A 129 3.00 -25.67 -27.68
C GLN A 129 3.02 -27.10 -28.23
N GLN A 130 3.20 -27.27 -29.54
CA GLN A 130 3.33 -28.58 -30.19
C GLN A 130 4.62 -29.33 -29.81
N ASN A 131 5.69 -28.60 -29.49
CA ASN A 131 6.98 -29.15 -29.07
C ASN A 131 7.18 -29.10 -27.54
N SER A 132 6.13 -28.73 -26.80
CA SER A 132 6.20 -28.54 -25.36
C SER A 132 6.63 -29.83 -24.66
N LYS A 133 7.50 -29.70 -23.65
CA LYS A 133 7.91 -30.80 -22.78
C LYS A 133 6.95 -31.04 -21.60
N GLY A 134 5.90 -30.22 -21.50
CA GLY A 134 4.84 -30.38 -20.50
C GLY A 134 3.74 -31.33 -20.96
N LYS A 135 2.70 -31.44 -20.15
CA LYS A 135 1.46 -32.15 -20.51
C LYS A 135 0.81 -31.53 -21.77
N PRO A 136 -0.01 -32.30 -22.50
CA PRO A 136 -0.67 -31.83 -23.72
C PRO A 136 -1.37 -30.47 -23.54
N GLY A 137 -1.13 -29.55 -24.48
CA GLY A 137 -1.69 -28.19 -24.47
C GLY A 137 -0.85 -27.14 -23.73
N PHE A 138 0.15 -27.54 -22.94
CA PHE A 138 0.95 -26.60 -22.16
C PHE A 138 1.80 -25.66 -23.02
N LEU A 139 1.72 -24.36 -22.75
CA LEU A 139 2.53 -23.30 -23.35
C LEU A 139 3.05 -22.38 -22.24
N TRP A 140 4.36 -22.08 -22.24
CA TRP A 140 4.95 -21.32 -21.14
C TRP A 140 6.18 -20.53 -21.54
N ALA A 141 6.25 -19.27 -21.11
CA ALA A 141 7.37 -18.39 -21.39
C ALA A 141 8.31 -18.20 -20.21
N ALA A 142 7.86 -18.24 -18.96
CA ALA A 142 8.67 -17.82 -17.83
C ALA A 142 9.97 -18.63 -17.65
N ASN A 143 10.91 -18.13 -16.86
CA ASN A 143 12.13 -18.88 -16.57
C ASN A 143 11.79 -20.20 -15.85
N ILE A 144 12.46 -21.29 -16.26
CA ILE A 144 12.28 -22.64 -15.72
C ILE A 144 13.56 -23.07 -15.02
N LYS A 145 13.50 -23.29 -13.71
CA LYS A 145 14.66 -23.71 -12.90
C LYS A 145 15.02 -25.19 -13.15
N ASN A 146 14.02 -26.07 -13.27
CA ASN A 146 14.21 -27.47 -13.63
C ASN A 146 13.75 -27.78 -15.06
N ARG A 147 14.68 -27.87 -16.02
CA ARG A 147 14.35 -28.19 -17.42
C ARG A 147 13.71 -29.57 -17.64
N GLY A 148 13.81 -30.48 -16.67
CA GLY A 148 13.12 -31.77 -16.69
C GLY A 148 11.64 -31.68 -16.32
N ASN A 149 11.20 -30.56 -15.73
CA ASN A 149 9.81 -30.31 -15.38
C ASN A 149 9.43 -28.86 -15.71
N VAL A 150 8.86 -28.66 -16.91
CA VAL A 150 8.49 -27.32 -17.37
C VAL A 150 7.22 -26.76 -16.71
N GLU A 151 6.46 -27.59 -15.99
CA GLU A 151 5.27 -27.20 -15.22
C GLU A 151 5.59 -26.91 -13.74
N GLN A 152 6.87 -26.92 -13.35
CA GLN A 152 7.30 -26.91 -11.94
C GLN A 152 6.68 -25.79 -11.09
N GLN A 153 6.49 -24.58 -11.63
CA GLN A 153 5.89 -23.48 -10.86
C GLN A 153 4.44 -23.80 -10.44
N PHE A 154 3.67 -24.45 -11.32
CA PHE A 154 2.31 -24.88 -11.01
C PHE A 154 2.30 -26.01 -9.98
N ASP A 155 3.23 -26.96 -10.10
CA ASP A 155 3.40 -28.03 -9.12
C ASP A 155 3.79 -27.45 -7.74
N ASN A 156 4.65 -26.43 -7.72
CA ASN A 156 5.08 -25.77 -6.48
C ASN A 156 3.89 -25.09 -5.77
N VAL A 157 3.09 -24.30 -6.49
CA VAL A 157 1.90 -23.66 -5.93
C VAL A 157 0.92 -24.70 -5.35
N GLU A 158 0.67 -25.80 -6.06
CA GLU A 158 -0.19 -26.89 -5.56
C GLU A 158 0.34 -27.56 -4.28
N ASN A 159 1.66 -27.51 -4.07
CA ASN A 159 2.31 -27.99 -2.85
C ASN A 159 2.45 -26.91 -1.76
N GLY A 160 2.00 -25.68 -1.99
CA GLY A 160 2.11 -24.56 -1.05
C GLY A 160 3.49 -23.88 -1.06
N LYS A 161 4.24 -24.03 -2.14
CA LYS A 161 5.57 -23.42 -2.36
C LYS A 161 5.45 -22.20 -3.26
N THR A 162 5.82 -21.04 -2.74
CA THR A 162 5.47 -19.73 -3.33
C THR A 162 6.62 -18.73 -3.29
N ASN A 163 7.84 -19.15 -2.95
CA ASN A 163 8.99 -18.25 -3.07
C ASN A 163 9.17 -17.82 -4.53
N ILE A 164 9.03 -16.53 -4.80
CA ILE A 164 8.96 -15.98 -6.15
C ILE A 164 10.28 -16.01 -6.93
N ILE A 165 11.41 -16.29 -6.26
CA ILE A 165 12.74 -16.29 -6.88
C ILE A 165 13.12 -17.68 -7.37
N ASN A 166 12.82 -18.71 -6.58
CA ASN A 166 13.28 -20.08 -6.81
C ASN A 166 12.17 -21.13 -6.90
N GLU A 167 10.94 -20.83 -6.45
CA GLU A 167 9.81 -21.76 -6.47
C GLU A 167 8.75 -21.39 -7.51
N ALA A 168 8.00 -20.30 -7.33
CA ALA A 168 6.92 -19.90 -8.22
C ALA A 168 6.55 -18.42 -8.04
N TRP A 169 6.42 -17.68 -9.15
CA TRP A 169 5.91 -16.30 -9.14
C TRP A 169 4.59 -16.24 -9.92
N VAL A 170 3.48 -16.29 -9.16
CA VAL A 170 2.08 -16.14 -9.62
C VAL A 170 1.79 -16.80 -10.99
N PRO A 171 2.08 -18.10 -11.19
CA PRO A 171 2.03 -18.72 -12.51
C PRO A 171 0.61 -18.74 -13.13
N TRP A 172 -0.43 -18.77 -12.30
CA TRP A 172 -1.82 -18.68 -12.78
C TRP A 172 -2.18 -17.27 -13.26
N TYR A 173 -1.62 -16.20 -12.67
CA TYR A 173 -1.76 -14.85 -13.21
C TYR A 173 -1.16 -14.73 -14.62
N THR A 174 0.04 -15.28 -14.82
CA THR A 174 0.70 -15.27 -16.14
C THR A 174 -0.10 -16.09 -17.15
N MET A 175 -0.62 -17.26 -16.76
CA MET A 175 -1.49 -18.07 -17.60
C MET A 175 -2.76 -17.30 -18.01
N HIS A 176 -3.37 -16.56 -17.07
CA HIS A 176 -4.51 -15.71 -17.36
C HIS A 176 -4.19 -14.69 -18.47
N LYS A 177 -3.07 -13.96 -18.37
CA LYS A 177 -2.71 -12.95 -19.39
C LYS A 177 -2.50 -13.57 -20.76
N LEU A 178 -1.86 -14.74 -20.82
CA LEU A 178 -1.66 -15.45 -22.08
C LEU A 178 -2.99 -15.84 -22.73
N ILE A 179 -3.90 -16.45 -21.96
CA ILE A 179 -5.21 -16.85 -22.49
C ILE A 179 -6.02 -15.63 -22.93
N ALA A 180 -6.08 -14.58 -22.12
CA ALA A 180 -6.79 -13.34 -22.45
C ALA A 180 -6.28 -12.73 -23.76
N GLY A 181 -4.96 -12.55 -23.89
CA GLY A 181 -4.35 -12.00 -25.11
C GLY A 181 -4.60 -12.86 -26.37
N ILE A 182 -4.57 -14.18 -26.23
CA ILE A 182 -4.87 -15.11 -27.33
C ILE A 182 -6.34 -14.98 -27.76
N VAL A 183 -7.27 -14.91 -26.80
CA VAL A 183 -8.70 -14.72 -27.05
C VAL A 183 -8.95 -13.38 -27.74
N ASP A 184 -8.29 -12.31 -27.31
CA ASP A 184 -8.45 -10.97 -27.91
C ASP A 184 -7.94 -10.92 -29.36
N VAL A 185 -6.83 -11.60 -29.67
CA VAL A 185 -6.36 -11.74 -31.06
C VAL A 185 -7.38 -12.45 -31.93
N TYR A 186 -8.05 -13.49 -31.42
CA TYR A 186 -9.14 -14.15 -32.14
C TYR A 186 -10.31 -13.18 -32.37
N ASN A 187 -10.82 -12.59 -31.29
CA ASN A 187 -12.02 -11.76 -31.31
C ASN A 187 -11.88 -10.48 -32.15
N LEU A 188 -10.73 -9.82 -32.09
CA LEU A 188 -10.53 -8.49 -32.71
C LEU A 188 -9.81 -8.55 -34.07
N MET A 189 -9.07 -9.63 -34.35
CA MET A 189 -8.27 -9.76 -35.58
C MET A 189 -8.72 -10.93 -36.47
N GLY A 190 -9.59 -11.81 -35.98
CA GLY A 190 -10.09 -12.96 -36.74
C GLY A 190 -9.04 -14.02 -37.05
N TYR A 191 -7.92 -14.06 -36.31
CA TYR A 191 -6.84 -15.01 -36.58
C TYR A 191 -7.13 -16.38 -35.98
N GLU A 192 -7.77 -17.26 -36.76
CA GLU A 192 -8.24 -18.60 -36.34
C GLU A 192 -7.20 -19.44 -35.55
N PRO A 193 -5.90 -19.51 -35.91
CA PRO A 193 -4.94 -20.28 -35.13
C PRO A 193 -4.80 -19.87 -33.66
N ALA A 194 -5.19 -18.64 -33.29
CA ALA A 194 -5.21 -18.20 -31.90
C ALA A 194 -6.21 -19.03 -31.07
N LYS A 195 -7.41 -19.30 -31.62
CA LYS A 195 -8.42 -20.13 -30.97
C LYS A 195 -7.95 -21.57 -30.72
N ASP A 196 -7.18 -22.16 -31.64
CA ASP A 196 -6.60 -23.49 -31.45
C ASP A 196 -5.63 -23.53 -30.25
N VAL A 197 -4.72 -22.54 -30.18
CA VAL A 197 -3.70 -22.45 -29.12
C VAL A 197 -4.39 -22.21 -27.78
N GLY A 198 -5.33 -21.27 -27.73
CA GLY A 198 -6.14 -20.97 -26.54
C GLY A 198 -6.96 -22.17 -26.09
N SER A 199 -7.64 -22.86 -27.02
CA SER A 199 -8.44 -24.04 -26.68
C SER A 199 -7.58 -25.15 -26.08
N SER A 200 -6.36 -25.36 -26.57
CA SER A 200 -5.45 -26.39 -26.05
C SER A 200 -4.94 -26.04 -24.65
N LEU A 201 -4.71 -24.74 -24.37
CA LEU A 201 -4.42 -24.24 -23.03
C LEU A 201 -5.61 -24.41 -22.08
N GLY A 202 -6.83 -24.14 -22.53
CA GLY A 202 -8.06 -24.37 -21.76
C GLY A 202 -8.24 -25.84 -21.38
N ASP A 203 -7.97 -26.75 -22.34
CA ASP A 203 -8.00 -28.20 -22.09
C ASP A 203 -6.90 -28.62 -21.08
N TRP A 204 -5.70 -28.02 -21.15
CA TRP A 204 -4.64 -28.23 -20.15
C TRP A 204 -5.07 -27.75 -18.76
N CYS A 205 -5.64 -26.54 -18.66
CA CYS A 205 -6.14 -25.98 -17.40
C CYS A 205 -7.19 -26.89 -16.77
N TYR A 206 -8.18 -27.34 -17.56
CA TYR A 206 -9.22 -28.27 -17.11
C TYR A 206 -8.63 -29.58 -16.57
N ASN A 207 -7.74 -30.22 -17.34
CA ASN A 207 -7.15 -31.51 -16.97
C ASN A 207 -6.29 -31.46 -15.70
N ARG A 208 -5.84 -30.26 -15.33
CA ARG A 208 -5.08 -29.99 -14.12
C ARG A 208 -6.01 -29.64 -12.96
N ALA A 209 -6.82 -28.59 -13.09
CA ALA A 209 -7.69 -28.08 -12.04
C ALA A 209 -8.75 -29.08 -11.57
N SER A 210 -9.29 -29.89 -12.49
CA SER A 210 -10.30 -30.92 -12.16
C SER A 210 -9.81 -32.05 -11.25
N LYS A 211 -8.51 -32.12 -10.96
CA LYS A 211 -7.90 -33.13 -10.09
C LYS A 211 -7.52 -32.60 -8.71
N TRP A 212 -7.73 -31.30 -8.45
CA TRP A 212 -7.42 -30.73 -7.15
C TRP A 212 -8.34 -31.30 -6.07
N SER A 213 -7.75 -31.66 -4.94
CA SER A 213 -8.49 -31.81 -3.69
C SER A 213 -8.90 -30.44 -3.16
N ASP A 214 -9.87 -30.36 -2.24
CA ASP A 214 -10.23 -29.10 -1.57
C ASP A 214 -9.01 -28.40 -0.93
N GLN A 215 -8.08 -29.18 -0.37
CA GLN A 215 -6.85 -28.63 0.21
C GLN A 215 -5.94 -28.01 -0.86
N THR A 216 -5.75 -28.69 -2.00
CA THR A 216 -4.95 -28.18 -3.11
C THR A 216 -5.62 -26.96 -3.73
N HIS A 217 -6.94 -27.00 -3.90
CA HIS A 217 -7.75 -25.90 -4.42
C HIS A 217 -7.56 -24.64 -3.57
N ASN A 218 -7.72 -24.76 -2.24
CA ASN A 218 -7.49 -23.63 -1.33
C ASN A 218 -6.06 -23.07 -1.40
N LYS A 219 -5.03 -23.94 -1.48
CA LYS A 219 -3.64 -23.49 -1.65
C LYS A 219 -3.40 -22.75 -2.96
N VAL A 220 -4.03 -23.21 -4.04
CA VAL A 220 -3.89 -22.55 -5.35
C VAL A 220 -4.59 -21.19 -5.32
N LEU A 221 -5.81 -21.10 -4.78
CA LEU A 221 -6.57 -19.85 -4.76
C LEU A 221 -6.06 -18.82 -3.73
N SER A 222 -5.28 -19.25 -2.74
CA SER A 222 -4.59 -18.34 -1.82
C SER A 222 -3.43 -17.58 -2.48
N VAL A 223 -2.92 -18.07 -3.63
CA VAL A 223 -1.90 -17.40 -4.44
C VAL A 223 -2.58 -16.65 -5.58
N GLU A 224 -2.05 -15.50 -6.00
CA GLU A 224 -2.62 -14.75 -7.11
C GLU A 224 -2.75 -15.60 -8.39
N TYR A 225 -3.97 -15.63 -8.91
CA TYR A 225 -4.33 -16.25 -10.19
C TYR A 225 -4.89 -15.24 -11.20
N GLY A 226 -4.86 -13.94 -10.89
CA GLY A 226 -5.53 -12.92 -11.68
C GLY A 226 -7.01 -13.28 -11.91
N GLY A 227 -7.51 -13.06 -13.13
CA GLY A 227 -8.84 -13.47 -13.58
C GLY A 227 -8.80 -14.76 -14.41
N MET A 228 -8.23 -15.85 -13.89
CA MET A 228 -8.32 -17.17 -14.56
C MET A 228 -9.78 -17.60 -14.77
N ASN A 229 -10.66 -17.30 -13.82
CA ASN A 229 -12.10 -17.51 -13.98
C ASN A 229 -12.66 -16.60 -15.10
N ASP A 230 -12.29 -15.32 -15.18
CA ASP A 230 -12.68 -14.40 -16.27
C ASP A 230 -12.26 -14.93 -17.66
N CYS A 231 -10.97 -15.17 -17.89
CA CYS A 231 -10.48 -15.50 -19.23
C CYS A 231 -10.87 -16.90 -19.71
N LEU A 232 -11.10 -17.86 -18.81
CA LEU A 232 -11.57 -19.20 -19.19
C LEU A 232 -13.04 -19.19 -19.61
N TYR A 233 -13.89 -18.31 -19.05
CA TYR A 233 -15.23 -18.10 -19.58
C TYR A 233 -15.19 -17.43 -20.95
N GLU A 234 -14.34 -16.43 -21.17
CA GLU A 234 -14.16 -15.83 -22.51
C GLU A 234 -13.68 -16.88 -23.53
N LEU A 235 -12.78 -17.76 -23.12
CA LEU A 235 -12.36 -18.89 -23.96
C LEU A 235 -13.51 -19.88 -24.23
N TYR A 236 -14.36 -20.16 -23.23
CA TYR A 236 -15.58 -20.95 -23.41
C TYR A 236 -16.51 -20.31 -24.45
N LEU A 237 -16.70 -18.99 -24.41
CA LEU A 237 -17.57 -18.29 -25.36
C LEU A 237 -17.10 -18.45 -26.81
N ILE A 238 -15.79 -18.51 -27.07
CA ILE A 238 -15.28 -18.68 -28.44
C ILE A 238 -15.13 -20.15 -28.86
N THR A 239 -15.02 -21.09 -27.93
CA THR A 239 -14.80 -22.52 -28.23
C THR A 239 -16.05 -23.39 -28.13
N GLY A 240 -17.01 -23.00 -27.28
CA GLY A 240 -18.18 -23.80 -26.91
C GLY A 240 -17.87 -25.08 -26.11
N LYS A 241 -16.64 -25.24 -25.58
CA LYS A 241 -16.23 -26.45 -24.85
C LYS A 241 -16.57 -26.32 -23.36
N ASP A 242 -17.49 -27.15 -22.87
CA ASP A 242 -17.88 -27.19 -21.45
C ASP A 242 -16.68 -27.32 -20.48
N ASN A 243 -15.64 -28.06 -20.88
CA ASN A 243 -14.42 -28.20 -20.08
C ASN A 243 -13.77 -26.84 -19.72
N HIS A 244 -13.89 -25.82 -20.56
CA HIS A 244 -13.31 -24.49 -20.30
C HIS A 244 -14.13 -23.73 -19.26
N ALA A 245 -15.46 -23.80 -19.33
CA ALA A 245 -16.34 -23.27 -18.29
C ALA A 245 -16.15 -24.02 -16.96
N VAL A 246 -16.00 -25.35 -17.00
CA VAL A 246 -15.72 -26.16 -15.79
C VAL A 246 -14.36 -25.78 -15.20
N ALA A 247 -13.33 -25.56 -16.01
CA ALA A 247 -12.04 -25.06 -15.52
C ALA A 247 -12.19 -23.70 -14.84
N ALA A 248 -12.98 -22.78 -15.41
CA ALA A 248 -13.26 -21.47 -14.81
C ALA A 248 -13.91 -21.59 -13.43
N HIS A 249 -14.86 -22.52 -13.24
CA HIS A 249 -15.49 -22.78 -11.93
C HIS A 249 -14.48 -23.13 -10.83
N TYR A 250 -13.39 -23.84 -11.15
CA TYR A 250 -12.34 -24.18 -10.18
C TYR A 250 -11.51 -22.98 -9.74
N PHE A 251 -11.61 -21.82 -10.40
CA PHE A 251 -10.93 -20.59 -9.98
C PHE A 251 -11.84 -19.62 -9.21
N ASP A 252 -13.06 -20.03 -8.86
CA ASP A 252 -13.96 -19.20 -8.05
C ASP A 252 -13.70 -19.38 -6.55
N GLU A 253 -13.27 -18.31 -5.89
CA GLU A 253 -13.01 -18.27 -4.45
C GLU A 253 -14.30 -17.95 -3.67
N THR A 254 -15.23 -18.91 -3.65
CA THR A 254 -16.59 -18.70 -3.13
C THR A 254 -16.61 -18.24 -1.66
N ALA A 255 -15.65 -18.65 -0.82
CA ALA A 255 -15.57 -18.20 0.57
C ALA A 255 -15.35 -16.69 0.69
N LEU A 256 -14.47 -16.12 -0.14
CA LEU A 256 -14.24 -14.68 -0.21
C LEU A 256 -15.47 -13.95 -0.77
N HIS A 257 -16.08 -14.48 -1.82
CA HIS A 257 -17.30 -13.92 -2.41
C HIS A 257 -18.44 -13.82 -1.38
N GLU A 258 -18.67 -14.88 -0.61
CA GLU A 258 -19.66 -14.89 0.46
C GLU A 258 -19.32 -13.91 1.59
N LYS A 259 -18.03 -13.79 1.96
CA LYS A 259 -17.59 -12.82 2.97
C LYS A 259 -17.90 -11.39 2.55
N VAL A 260 -17.62 -11.04 1.29
CA VAL A 260 -17.90 -9.70 0.74
C VAL A 260 -19.40 -9.42 0.66
N LEU A 261 -20.21 -10.35 0.15
CA LEU A 261 -21.66 -10.15 0.07
C LEU A 261 -22.32 -10.05 1.44
N LYS A 262 -21.83 -10.77 2.44
CA LYS A 262 -22.30 -10.64 3.82
C LYS A 262 -22.00 -9.25 4.40
N GLY A 263 -20.94 -8.60 3.92
CA GLY A 263 -20.45 -7.33 4.44
C GLY A 263 -19.84 -7.45 5.85
N GLY A 264 -19.48 -6.30 6.41
CA GLY A 264 -18.81 -6.17 7.71
C GLY A 264 -17.68 -5.15 7.62
N THR A 265 -17.13 -4.77 8.78
CA THR A 265 -15.98 -3.87 8.87
C THR A 265 -14.70 -4.60 8.46
N ASP A 266 -13.83 -3.92 7.73
CA ASP A 266 -12.47 -4.33 7.36
C ASP A 266 -12.42 -5.67 6.60
N VAL A 267 -13.44 -5.98 5.80
CA VAL A 267 -13.53 -7.26 5.06
C VAL A 267 -12.36 -7.43 4.09
N LEU A 268 -11.91 -6.32 3.47
CA LEU A 268 -10.83 -6.26 2.50
C LEU A 268 -9.47 -5.87 3.10
N ASN A 269 -9.43 -5.41 4.35
CA ASN A 269 -8.20 -4.93 4.99
C ASN A 269 -7.06 -5.96 4.90
N GLY A 270 -5.88 -5.51 4.48
CA GLY A 270 -4.68 -6.31 4.29
C GLY A 270 -4.69 -7.21 3.05
N ARG A 271 -5.75 -7.20 2.21
CA ARG A 271 -5.77 -7.95 0.95
C ARG A 271 -5.13 -7.17 -0.16
N HIS A 272 -4.32 -7.84 -0.97
CA HIS A 272 -3.78 -7.24 -2.20
C HIS A 272 -4.92 -6.89 -3.17
N ALA A 273 -5.00 -5.62 -3.54
CA ALA A 273 -6.12 -5.06 -4.28
C ALA A 273 -6.19 -5.62 -5.71
N ASN A 274 -5.10 -5.54 -6.48
CA ASN A 274 -5.09 -6.06 -7.85
C ASN A 274 -5.22 -7.58 -7.96
N THR A 275 -4.85 -8.33 -6.91
CA THR A 275 -5.12 -9.78 -6.84
C THR A 275 -6.62 -10.04 -6.65
N THR A 276 -7.30 -9.19 -5.87
CA THR A 276 -8.69 -9.38 -5.45
C THR A 276 -9.70 -8.94 -6.51
N ILE A 277 -9.51 -7.78 -7.14
CA ILE A 277 -10.48 -7.21 -8.11
C ILE A 277 -10.78 -8.18 -9.28
N PRO A 278 -9.78 -8.84 -9.93
CA PRO A 278 -10.03 -9.80 -11.01
C PRO A 278 -10.84 -11.03 -10.60
N LYS A 279 -10.83 -11.43 -9.32
CA LYS A 279 -11.64 -12.55 -8.82
C LYS A 279 -13.14 -12.24 -8.98
N PHE A 280 -13.52 -11.00 -8.67
CA PHE A 280 -14.88 -10.49 -8.81
C PHE A 280 -15.25 -10.13 -10.26
N LEU A 281 -14.28 -9.74 -11.10
CA LEU A 281 -14.49 -9.69 -12.56
C LEU A 281 -14.88 -11.07 -13.10
N GLY A 282 -14.18 -12.12 -12.69
CA GLY A 282 -14.52 -13.48 -13.10
C GLY A 282 -15.83 -13.99 -12.51
N ALA A 283 -16.20 -13.56 -11.30
CA ALA A 283 -17.54 -13.80 -10.76
C ALA A 283 -18.62 -13.19 -11.65
N LEU A 284 -18.48 -11.91 -12.02
CA LEU A 284 -19.40 -11.26 -12.95
C LEU A 284 -19.41 -11.95 -14.32
N LYS A 285 -18.26 -12.38 -14.82
CA LYS A 285 -18.15 -13.10 -16.08
C LYS A 285 -18.87 -14.45 -16.05
N ARG A 286 -18.84 -15.17 -14.92
CA ARG A 286 -19.63 -16.40 -14.74
C ARG A 286 -21.11 -16.15 -14.95
N TYR A 287 -21.65 -15.12 -14.32
CA TYR A 287 -23.05 -14.73 -14.51
C TYR A 287 -23.35 -14.45 -16.00
N ILE A 288 -22.53 -13.62 -16.65
CA ILE A 288 -22.69 -13.26 -18.07
C ILE A 288 -22.62 -14.49 -18.99
N ALA A 289 -21.66 -15.40 -18.76
CA ALA A 289 -21.32 -16.46 -19.70
C ALA A 289 -22.19 -17.72 -19.54
N VAL A 290 -22.60 -18.07 -18.32
CA VAL A 290 -23.19 -19.39 -18.02
C VAL A 290 -24.47 -19.40 -17.17
N ASP A 291 -25.00 -18.27 -16.68
CA ASP A 291 -26.24 -18.26 -15.90
C ASP A 291 -27.45 -18.88 -16.63
N GLY A 292 -28.09 -19.89 -16.04
CA GLY A 292 -29.21 -20.61 -16.63
C GLY A 292 -28.85 -21.61 -17.74
N LYS A 293 -27.58 -21.71 -18.16
CA LYS A 293 -27.11 -22.70 -19.14
C LYS A 293 -26.86 -24.07 -18.51
N THR A 294 -26.83 -25.09 -19.36
CA THR A 294 -26.37 -26.43 -18.98
C THR A 294 -24.90 -26.59 -19.33
N ILE A 295 -24.05 -26.79 -18.32
CA ILE A 295 -22.61 -27.03 -18.46
C ILE A 295 -22.31 -28.42 -17.90
N ASN A 296 -21.70 -29.29 -18.69
CA ASN A 296 -21.38 -30.67 -18.32
C ASN A 296 -22.58 -31.43 -17.73
N GLY A 297 -23.76 -31.25 -18.34
CA GLY A 297 -25.02 -31.88 -17.91
C GLY A 297 -25.70 -31.26 -16.68
N GLN A 298 -25.15 -30.19 -16.10
CA GLN A 298 -25.72 -29.50 -14.94
C GLN A 298 -26.22 -28.10 -15.30
N LYS A 299 -27.44 -27.77 -14.89
CA LYS A 299 -27.95 -26.40 -15.02
C LYS A 299 -27.25 -25.49 -14.00
N VAL A 300 -26.61 -24.43 -14.47
CA VAL A 300 -25.91 -23.46 -13.65
C VAL A 300 -26.88 -22.36 -13.23
N ASP A 301 -26.88 -22.02 -11.93
CA ASP A 301 -27.47 -20.79 -11.39
C ASP A 301 -26.31 -19.93 -10.89
N ALA A 302 -26.08 -18.81 -11.57
CA ALA A 302 -25.01 -17.87 -11.28
C ALA A 302 -25.55 -16.49 -10.86
N SER A 303 -26.85 -16.38 -10.55
CA SER A 303 -27.48 -15.13 -10.11
C SER A 303 -26.78 -14.48 -8.92
N LYS A 304 -26.31 -15.29 -7.96
CA LYS A 304 -25.54 -14.82 -6.79
C LYS A 304 -24.17 -14.23 -7.15
N TYR A 305 -23.60 -14.60 -8.30
CA TYR A 305 -22.32 -14.06 -8.73
C TYR A 305 -22.39 -12.61 -9.21
N LEU A 306 -23.54 -12.17 -9.73
CA LEU A 306 -23.80 -10.74 -9.95
C LEU A 306 -23.80 -9.98 -8.62
N GLN A 307 -24.48 -10.51 -7.60
CA GLN A 307 -24.55 -9.88 -6.28
C GLN A 307 -23.17 -9.77 -5.61
N TYR A 308 -22.30 -10.79 -5.77
CA TYR A 308 -20.92 -10.72 -5.30
C TYR A 308 -20.15 -9.56 -5.94
N ALA A 309 -20.29 -9.36 -7.25
CA ALA A 309 -19.62 -8.30 -7.98
C ALA A 309 -20.16 -6.90 -7.62
N GLU A 310 -21.47 -6.75 -7.46
CA GLU A 310 -22.11 -5.50 -7.01
C GLU A 310 -21.65 -5.12 -5.60
N ALA A 311 -21.71 -6.06 -4.65
CA ALA A 311 -21.29 -5.82 -3.26
C ALA A 311 -19.80 -5.48 -3.15
N PHE A 312 -18.94 -6.16 -3.92
CA PHE A 312 -17.52 -5.86 -3.97
C PHE A 312 -17.26 -4.45 -4.51
N TRP A 313 -17.91 -4.08 -5.61
CA TRP A 313 -17.76 -2.75 -6.21
C TRP A 313 -18.18 -1.66 -5.22
N ASP A 314 -19.35 -1.82 -4.59
CA ASP A 314 -19.87 -0.85 -3.63
C ASP A 314 -18.92 -0.69 -2.42
N MET A 315 -18.38 -1.80 -1.91
CA MET A 315 -17.42 -1.80 -0.80
C MET A 315 -16.12 -1.05 -1.14
N VAL A 316 -15.52 -1.34 -2.31
CA VAL A 316 -14.27 -0.69 -2.74
C VAL A 316 -14.48 0.81 -2.94
N VAL A 317 -15.52 1.20 -3.70
CA VAL A 317 -15.76 2.60 -4.06
C VAL A 317 -16.15 3.44 -2.84
N THR A 318 -16.87 2.84 -1.88
CA THR A 318 -17.31 3.57 -0.68
C THR A 318 -16.19 3.78 0.33
N HIS A 319 -15.39 2.74 0.60
CA HIS A 319 -14.48 2.72 1.76
C HIS A 319 -13.01 2.87 1.43
N HIS A 320 -12.58 2.57 0.19
CA HIS A 320 -11.16 2.43 -0.14
C HIS A 320 -10.70 3.26 -1.34
N THR A 321 -11.54 4.16 -1.86
CA THR A 321 -11.25 4.93 -3.08
C THR A 321 -10.93 6.39 -2.80
N TYR A 322 -9.76 6.84 -3.28
CA TYR A 322 -9.38 8.26 -3.31
C TYR A 322 -10.15 9.04 -4.38
N ILE A 323 -10.09 10.37 -4.32
CA ILE A 323 -10.80 11.28 -5.25
C ILE A 323 -10.47 11.04 -6.72
N THR A 324 -9.30 10.48 -7.03
CA THR A 324 -8.88 10.12 -8.39
C THR A 324 -9.60 8.90 -8.93
N GLY A 325 -10.27 8.10 -8.10
CA GLY A 325 -10.83 6.80 -8.44
C GLY A 325 -9.88 5.62 -8.15
N GLY A 326 -8.61 5.91 -7.85
CA GLY A 326 -7.62 4.93 -7.41
C GLY A 326 -7.87 4.46 -5.98
N ASN A 327 -7.30 3.29 -5.65
CA ASN A 327 -7.37 2.68 -4.32
C ASN A 327 -6.02 2.01 -3.99
N SER A 328 -5.93 1.48 -2.77
CA SER A 328 -4.77 0.79 -2.20
C SER A 328 -3.58 1.69 -1.84
N GLU A 329 -2.80 1.17 -0.90
CA GLU A 329 -1.52 1.66 -0.45
C GLU A 329 -0.57 0.45 -0.40
N TRP A 330 0.63 0.58 -0.98
CA TRP A 330 1.53 -0.55 -1.19
C TRP A 330 0.85 -1.76 -1.84
N GLU A 331 -0.05 -1.54 -2.81
CA GLU A 331 -0.84 -2.58 -3.52
C GLU A 331 -1.95 -3.24 -2.69
N HIS A 332 -2.13 -2.88 -1.41
CA HIS A 332 -3.07 -3.51 -0.49
C HIS A 332 -4.22 -2.56 -0.09
N PHE A 333 -5.39 -3.12 0.15
CA PHE A 333 -6.47 -2.38 0.82
C PHE A 333 -6.12 -2.18 2.30
N GLY A 334 -6.28 -0.96 2.79
CA GLY A 334 -6.22 -0.66 4.22
C GLY A 334 -7.53 -0.90 4.95
N LYS A 335 -7.62 -0.35 6.16
CA LYS A 335 -8.87 -0.35 6.94
C LYS A 335 -9.96 0.47 6.24
N ASP A 336 -11.22 0.13 6.51
CA ASP A 336 -12.35 0.87 5.97
C ASP A 336 -12.26 2.35 6.40
N ASP A 337 -12.47 3.25 5.44
CA ASP A 337 -12.55 4.69 5.68
C ASP A 337 -11.24 5.34 6.22
N ILE A 338 -10.10 4.64 6.18
CA ILE A 338 -8.77 5.18 6.52
C ILE A 338 -8.02 5.51 5.23
N LEU A 339 -7.97 6.79 4.86
CA LEU A 339 -7.35 7.22 3.60
C LEU A 339 -6.31 8.33 3.79
N ASP A 340 -6.48 9.24 4.77
CA ASP A 340 -5.52 10.31 5.08
C ASP A 340 -4.28 9.76 5.78
N ALA A 341 -4.47 8.85 6.74
CA ALA A 341 -3.38 8.20 7.47
C ALA A 341 -2.50 7.32 6.56
N GLU A 342 -3.07 6.80 5.47
CA GLU A 342 -2.40 5.94 4.49
C GLU A 342 -1.92 6.70 3.24
N ARG A 343 -1.76 8.03 3.29
CA ARG A 343 -1.19 8.76 2.13
C ARG A 343 0.33 8.61 2.11
N THR A 344 0.85 7.92 1.09
CA THR A 344 2.27 7.68 0.84
C THR A 344 2.66 7.95 -0.62
N ASN A 345 3.89 7.58 -1.00
CA ASN A 345 4.39 7.56 -2.37
C ASN A 345 3.98 6.30 -3.16
N CYS A 346 3.31 5.35 -2.52
CA CYS A 346 2.96 4.04 -3.09
C CYS A 346 1.43 3.81 -3.10
N ASN A 347 0.64 4.88 -3.16
CA ASN A 347 -0.81 4.76 -3.33
C ASN A 347 -1.21 4.49 -4.79
N CYS A 348 -2.45 4.01 -4.97
CA CYS A 348 -3.16 4.04 -6.25
C CYS A 348 -2.39 3.33 -7.37
N GLU A 349 -2.16 2.03 -7.22
CA GLU A 349 -1.66 1.19 -8.31
C GLU A 349 -2.57 1.30 -9.54
N THR A 350 -1.96 1.51 -10.72
CA THR A 350 -2.71 1.77 -11.96
C THR A 350 -3.54 0.55 -12.40
N CYS A 351 -3.08 -0.68 -12.16
CA CYS A 351 -3.83 -1.90 -12.48
C CYS A 351 -5.19 -1.96 -11.77
N ASN A 352 -5.28 -1.48 -10.52
CA ASN A 352 -6.51 -1.50 -9.74
C ASN A 352 -7.58 -0.65 -10.43
N SER A 353 -7.19 0.54 -10.87
CA SER A 353 -8.06 1.46 -11.61
C SER A 353 -8.52 0.82 -12.92
N TYR A 354 -7.60 0.22 -13.68
CA TYR A 354 -7.92 -0.50 -14.92
C TYR A 354 -8.96 -1.62 -14.70
N ASN A 355 -8.79 -2.45 -13.66
CA ASN A 355 -9.70 -3.56 -13.39
C ASN A 355 -11.05 -3.08 -12.82
N MET A 356 -11.06 -2.02 -11.99
CA MET A 356 -12.31 -1.40 -11.52
C MET A 356 -13.10 -0.76 -12.67
N LEU A 357 -12.42 -0.19 -13.68
CA LEU A 357 -13.10 0.30 -14.88
C LEU A 357 -13.75 -0.85 -15.67
N LYS A 358 -13.04 -1.97 -15.87
CA LYS A 358 -13.64 -3.18 -16.50
C LYS A 358 -14.90 -3.62 -15.75
N LEU A 359 -14.84 -3.65 -14.42
CA LEU A 359 -15.95 -4.11 -13.58
C LEU A 359 -17.15 -3.16 -13.69
N SER A 360 -16.90 -1.85 -13.59
CA SER A 360 -17.92 -0.81 -13.69
C SER A 360 -18.63 -0.84 -15.06
N ARG A 361 -17.86 -1.03 -16.14
CA ARG A 361 -18.40 -1.13 -17.50
C ARG A 361 -19.38 -2.29 -17.65
N GLU A 362 -19.01 -3.47 -17.18
CA GLU A 362 -19.86 -4.66 -17.30
C GLU A 362 -21.08 -4.60 -16.37
N LEU A 363 -20.93 -4.06 -15.15
CA LEU A 363 -22.06 -3.83 -14.25
C LEU A 363 -23.06 -2.85 -14.87
N PHE A 364 -22.60 -1.74 -15.47
CA PHE A 364 -23.49 -0.81 -16.17
C PHE A 364 -24.25 -1.46 -17.32
N LYS A 365 -23.60 -2.33 -18.13
CA LYS A 365 -24.27 -3.05 -19.22
C LYS A 365 -25.41 -3.94 -18.74
N ILE A 366 -25.34 -4.43 -17.50
CA ILE A 366 -26.35 -5.30 -16.89
C ILE A 366 -27.43 -4.47 -16.19
N THR A 367 -27.04 -3.52 -15.34
CA THR A 367 -27.95 -2.81 -14.41
C THR A 367 -28.49 -1.51 -14.99
N GLY A 368 -27.73 -0.85 -15.86
CA GLY A 368 -28.01 0.52 -16.34
C GLY A 368 -27.81 1.60 -15.26
N GLU A 369 -27.22 1.27 -14.11
CA GLU A 369 -27.06 2.22 -13.01
C GLU A 369 -25.95 3.23 -13.27
N LYS A 370 -26.29 4.51 -13.17
CA LYS A 370 -25.39 5.63 -13.42
C LYS A 370 -24.12 5.64 -12.57
N LYS A 371 -24.18 5.16 -11.32
CA LYS A 371 -23.04 5.19 -10.36
C LYS A 371 -21.76 4.58 -10.96
N TYR A 372 -21.92 3.55 -11.78
CA TYR A 372 -20.82 2.90 -12.48
C TYR A 372 -20.15 3.82 -13.51
N MET A 373 -20.92 4.63 -14.23
CA MET A 373 -20.41 5.57 -15.24
C MET A 373 -19.90 6.88 -14.63
N ASP A 374 -20.42 7.31 -13.47
CA ASP A 374 -19.84 8.40 -12.69
C ASP A 374 -18.43 8.03 -12.20
N PHE A 375 -18.29 6.82 -11.62
CA PHE A 375 -16.98 6.28 -11.24
C PHE A 375 -16.07 6.08 -12.47
N TYR A 376 -16.62 5.57 -13.58
CA TYR A 376 -15.84 5.34 -14.80
C TYR A 376 -15.22 6.63 -15.33
N GLU A 377 -16.02 7.69 -15.51
CA GLU A 377 -15.52 8.98 -15.98
C GLU A 377 -14.49 9.57 -15.01
N ASN A 378 -14.77 9.56 -13.71
CA ASN A 378 -13.84 10.09 -12.71
C ASN A 378 -12.48 9.37 -12.76
N THR A 379 -12.49 8.04 -12.76
CA THR A 379 -11.28 7.22 -12.74
C THR A 379 -10.53 7.26 -14.08
N TYR A 380 -11.28 7.34 -15.19
CA TYR A 380 -10.71 7.51 -16.53
C TYR A 380 -9.86 8.77 -16.64
N TYR A 381 -10.40 9.94 -16.25
CA TYR A 381 -9.64 11.19 -16.33
C TYR A 381 -8.49 11.24 -15.32
N ASN A 382 -8.73 10.79 -14.09
CA ASN A 382 -7.87 11.14 -12.97
C ASN A 382 -6.84 10.07 -12.59
N SER A 383 -7.09 8.81 -12.95
CA SER A 383 -6.15 7.70 -12.76
C SER A 383 -5.59 7.18 -14.08
N ILE A 384 -6.44 6.86 -15.07
CA ILE A 384 -5.97 6.28 -16.33
C ILE A 384 -5.25 7.30 -17.21
N LEU A 385 -5.91 8.37 -17.67
CA LEU A 385 -5.26 9.39 -18.50
C LEU A 385 -4.05 10.02 -17.79
N SER A 386 -4.12 10.14 -16.47
CA SER A 386 -3.07 10.66 -15.61
C SER A 386 -1.82 9.77 -15.54
N SER A 387 -1.96 8.48 -15.86
CA SER A 387 -0.88 7.48 -15.72
C SER A 387 0.14 7.51 -16.85
N GLN A 388 -0.16 8.07 -18.03
CA GLN A 388 0.80 8.11 -19.13
C GLN A 388 1.51 9.45 -19.20
N ASN A 389 2.81 9.41 -19.45
CA ASN A 389 3.57 10.58 -19.84
C ASN A 389 3.21 10.93 -21.30
N PRO A 390 2.58 12.10 -21.56
CA PRO A 390 2.10 12.45 -22.90
C PRO A 390 3.23 12.72 -23.90
N GLU A 391 4.49 12.85 -23.45
CA GLU A 391 5.66 13.04 -24.31
C GLU A 391 6.30 11.71 -24.71
N THR A 392 6.39 10.75 -23.79
CA THR A 392 7.10 9.47 -24.01
C THR A 392 6.19 8.28 -24.27
N GLY A 393 4.94 8.29 -23.79
CA GLY A 393 4.03 7.14 -23.85
C GLY A 393 4.17 6.14 -22.69
N MET A 394 5.16 6.34 -21.81
CA MET A 394 5.40 5.44 -20.68
C MET A 394 4.42 5.69 -19.54
N THR A 395 4.07 4.64 -18.80
CA THR A 395 3.02 4.66 -17.78
C THR A 395 3.55 4.59 -16.35
N THR A 396 2.79 5.09 -15.39
CA THR A 396 3.08 5.00 -13.95
C THR A 396 2.75 3.62 -13.41
N TYR A 397 3.41 3.23 -12.30
CA TYR A 397 2.93 2.15 -11.43
C TYR A 397 1.99 2.72 -10.37
N PHE A 398 2.55 3.46 -9.40
CA PHE A 398 1.84 4.17 -8.34
C PHE A 398 1.58 5.63 -8.68
N GLN A 399 0.53 6.18 -8.04
CA GLN A 399 0.16 7.59 -8.09
C GLN A 399 0.05 8.14 -6.66
N PRO A 400 1.13 8.74 -6.11
CA PRO A 400 1.17 9.24 -4.74
C PRO A 400 -0.02 10.12 -4.36
N MET A 401 -0.69 9.83 -3.25
CA MET A 401 -1.72 10.71 -2.66
C MET A 401 -1.13 11.62 -1.56
N ALA A 402 0.08 11.30 -1.08
CA ALA A 402 0.85 12.19 -0.23
C ALA A 402 1.34 13.43 -1.00
N THR A 403 1.18 14.59 -0.37
CA THR A 403 1.56 15.87 -0.95
C THR A 403 3.07 16.05 -1.00
N GLY A 404 3.58 16.49 -2.15
CA GLY A 404 4.98 16.83 -2.38
C GLY A 404 5.77 15.79 -3.17
N TYR A 405 5.16 14.67 -3.57
CA TYR A 405 5.78 13.68 -4.48
C TYR A 405 5.51 14.00 -5.95
N PHE A 406 5.98 13.14 -6.86
CA PHE A 406 5.86 13.28 -8.30
C PHE A 406 5.62 11.93 -8.97
N LYS A 407 5.19 11.93 -10.24
CA LYS A 407 4.94 10.70 -11.01
C LYS A 407 6.25 10.09 -11.53
N VAL A 408 6.41 8.78 -11.36
CA VAL A 408 7.49 7.99 -11.94
C VAL A 408 6.93 7.11 -13.04
N TYR A 409 7.56 7.13 -14.22
CA TYR A 409 7.11 6.42 -15.40
C TYR A 409 8.03 5.23 -15.71
N SER A 410 7.45 4.21 -16.35
CA SER A 410 8.16 3.07 -16.88
C SER A 410 9.18 3.48 -17.97
N SER A 411 9.95 2.51 -18.44
CA SER A 411 10.88 2.64 -19.56
C SER A 411 10.58 1.55 -20.58
N GLU A 412 10.81 1.85 -21.86
CA GLU A 412 10.28 1.06 -22.97
C GLU A 412 10.59 -0.44 -22.87
N PHE A 413 11.81 -0.82 -22.49
CA PHE A 413 12.27 -2.21 -22.56
C PHE A 413 12.94 -2.75 -21.29
N ASN A 414 12.83 -2.04 -20.17
CA ASN A 414 13.38 -2.52 -18.88
C ASN A 414 12.32 -2.65 -17.78
N HIS A 415 11.17 -2.00 -17.91
CA HIS A 415 10.10 -2.03 -16.91
C HIS A 415 8.90 -2.83 -17.43
N PHE A 416 8.94 -4.14 -17.18
CA PHE A 416 7.88 -5.09 -17.54
C PHE A 416 6.96 -5.36 -16.36
N TRP A 417 6.52 -4.31 -15.69
CA TRP A 417 5.63 -4.41 -14.54
C TRP A 417 4.21 -4.82 -14.96
N CYS A 418 3.37 -5.22 -14.00
CA CYS A 418 1.93 -5.39 -14.23
C CYS A 418 1.28 -4.12 -14.82
N CYS A 419 1.61 -2.95 -14.26
CA CYS A 419 1.11 -1.64 -14.71
C CYS A 419 1.59 -1.23 -16.11
N THR A 420 2.72 -1.77 -16.58
CA THR A 420 3.13 -1.62 -17.99
C THR A 420 2.17 -2.40 -18.90
N GLY A 421 1.81 -3.62 -18.50
CA GLY A 421 0.82 -4.44 -19.21
C GLY A 421 -0.56 -3.79 -19.31
N SER A 422 -1.16 -3.42 -18.17
CA SER A 422 -2.46 -2.74 -18.15
C SER A 422 -2.42 -1.36 -18.80
N GLY A 423 -1.28 -0.67 -18.74
CA GLY A 423 -1.02 0.59 -19.42
C GLY A 423 -1.20 0.46 -20.93
N MET A 424 -0.51 -0.51 -21.56
CA MET A 424 -0.63 -0.77 -23.00
C MET A 424 -2.08 -0.99 -23.42
N GLU A 425 -2.82 -1.80 -22.67
CA GLU A 425 -4.23 -2.04 -22.96
C GLU A 425 -5.09 -0.78 -22.79
N SER A 426 -4.93 -0.04 -21.70
CA SER A 426 -5.72 1.16 -21.40
C SER A 426 -5.67 2.19 -22.53
N PHE A 427 -4.46 2.48 -23.01
CA PHE A 427 -4.26 3.53 -24.01
C PHE A 427 -4.66 3.15 -25.43
N THR A 428 -4.88 1.86 -25.71
CA THR A 428 -5.41 1.42 -27.01
C THR A 428 -6.94 1.45 -27.11
N LYS A 429 -7.65 1.63 -25.99
CA LYS A 429 -9.13 1.54 -25.91
C LYS A 429 -9.83 2.72 -25.24
N LEU A 430 -9.21 3.91 -25.20
CA LEU A 430 -9.72 5.09 -24.46
C LEU A 430 -11.17 5.53 -24.82
N GLY A 431 -11.69 5.17 -26.00
CA GLY A 431 -13.05 5.51 -26.45
C GLY A 431 -14.12 4.46 -26.21
N ASP A 432 -13.78 3.27 -25.69
CA ASP A 432 -14.61 2.06 -25.71
C ASP A 432 -15.90 2.10 -24.87
N THR A 433 -16.04 3.13 -24.04
CA THR A 433 -17.12 3.27 -23.06
C THR A 433 -17.84 4.62 -23.16
N ILE A 434 -17.41 5.52 -24.07
CA ILE A 434 -18.09 6.81 -24.30
C ILE A 434 -19.56 6.59 -24.68
N TYR A 435 -19.79 5.63 -25.56
CA TYR A 435 -21.10 5.30 -26.09
C TYR A 435 -21.46 3.85 -25.82
N MET A 436 -22.74 3.63 -25.57
CA MET A 436 -23.37 2.31 -25.57
C MET A 436 -24.74 2.42 -26.22
N HIS A 437 -25.38 1.32 -26.55
CA HIS A 437 -26.68 1.34 -27.22
C HIS A 437 -27.61 0.23 -26.75
N LYS A 438 -28.90 0.43 -27.01
CA LYS A 438 -29.93 -0.59 -26.90
C LYS A 438 -31.01 -0.27 -27.93
N ASP A 439 -31.34 -1.19 -28.81
CA ASP A 439 -32.34 -0.97 -29.86
C ASP A 439 -32.09 0.32 -30.67
N ASN A 440 -32.91 1.36 -30.51
CA ASN A 440 -32.77 2.69 -31.12
C ASN A 440 -32.35 3.78 -30.11
N THR A 441 -31.89 3.39 -28.93
CA THR A 441 -31.38 4.26 -27.87
C THR A 441 -29.85 4.29 -27.89
N LEU A 442 -29.27 5.50 -27.95
CA LEU A 442 -27.85 5.77 -27.74
C LEU A 442 -27.62 6.31 -26.33
N TYR A 443 -26.86 5.59 -25.51
CA TYR A 443 -26.36 6.05 -24.23
C TYR A 443 -25.06 6.81 -24.45
N VAL A 444 -25.00 8.05 -23.96
CA VAL A 444 -23.80 8.87 -23.94
C VAL A 444 -23.32 8.96 -22.49
N ASN A 445 -22.24 8.22 -22.20
CA ASN A 445 -21.75 8.03 -20.85
C ASN A 445 -20.80 9.15 -20.41
N TYR A 446 -19.98 9.75 -21.26
CA TYR A 446 -19.15 10.89 -20.87
C TYR A 446 -18.76 11.77 -22.05
N TYR A 447 -18.32 12.99 -21.76
CA TYR A 447 -18.32 14.09 -22.72
C TYR A 447 -16.92 14.45 -23.22
N GLN A 448 -16.36 13.59 -24.09
CA GLN A 448 -15.08 13.79 -24.77
C GLN A 448 -15.20 13.76 -26.31
N SER A 449 -14.52 14.67 -27.01
CA SER A 449 -14.63 14.78 -28.46
C SER A 449 -14.32 13.47 -29.18
N SER A 450 -15.29 12.97 -29.93
CA SER A 450 -15.25 11.65 -30.57
C SER A 450 -16.31 11.53 -31.67
N VAL A 451 -16.23 10.46 -32.44
CA VAL A 451 -17.22 10.10 -33.46
C VAL A 451 -17.61 8.65 -33.25
N VAL A 452 -18.90 8.37 -33.18
CA VAL A 452 -19.43 6.99 -33.19
C VAL A 452 -20.14 6.70 -34.50
N ASN A 453 -19.79 5.57 -35.11
CA ASN A 453 -20.45 5.01 -36.28
C ASN A 453 -21.43 3.92 -35.85
N TRP A 454 -22.72 4.25 -35.84
CA TRP A 454 -23.79 3.32 -35.50
C TRP A 454 -24.33 2.65 -36.75
N ALA A 455 -23.58 1.65 -37.23
CA ALA A 455 -23.83 0.98 -38.50
C ALA A 455 -25.25 0.42 -38.64
N ASP A 456 -25.79 -0.18 -37.57
CA ASP A 456 -27.12 -0.83 -37.57
C ASP A 456 -28.26 0.16 -37.76
N LYS A 457 -28.02 1.44 -37.48
CA LYS A 457 -28.98 2.54 -37.72
C LYS A 457 -28.64 3.37 -38.94
N ASN A 458 -27.53 3.07 -39.62
CA ASN A 458 -26.97 3.91 -40.68
C ASN A 458 -26.82 5.38 -40.21
N VAL A 459 -26.37 5.56 -38.97
CA VAL A 459 -26.22 6.86 -38.30
C VAL A 459 -24.78 7.00 -37.83
N LYS A 460 -24.22 8.19 -38.00
CA LYS A 460 -22.95 8.60 -37.41
C LYS A 460 -23.20 9.82 -36.54
N VAL A 461 -22.64 9.82 -35.34
CA VAL A 461 -22.76 10.95 -34.39
C VAL A 461 -21.38 11.50 -34.11
N THR A 462 -21.20 12.79 -34.36
CA THR A 462 -19.98 13.53 -34.03
C THR A 462 -20.22 14.32 -32.74
N GLN A 463 -19.42 14.06 -31.72
CA GLN A 463 -19.40 14.82 -30.46
C GLN A 463 -18.21 15.78 -30.45
N GLU A 464 -18.50 17.06 -30.29
CA GLU A 464 -17.53 18.12 -30.08
C GLU A 464 -17.72 18.66 -28.66
N SER A 465 -16.80 18.34 -27.75
CA SER A 465 -16.87 18.74 -26.34
C SER A 465 -15.83 19.81 -26.04
N THR A 466 -16.25 20.85 -25.32
CA THR A 466 -15.33 21.86 -24.76
C THR A 466 -14.95 21.54 -23.31
N ILE A 467 -15.57 20.56 -22.67
CA ILE A 467 -15.30 20.18 -21.27
C ILE A 467 -13.90 19.54 -21.17
N PRO A 468 -13.08 19.90 -20.17
CA PRO A 468 -13.36 20.82 -19.06
C PRO A 468 -12.99 22.30 -19.34
N ASN A 469 -12.46 22.67 -20.51
CA ASN A 469 -12.08 24.07 -20.79
C ASN A 469 -13.30 25.03 -20.77
N GLY A 470 -14.36 24.63 -21.47
CA GLY A 470 -15.70 25.22 -21.45
C GLY A 470 -16.71 24.27 -20.82
N ASN A 471 -17.99 24.52 -21.01
CA ASN A 471 -19.11 23.81 -20.37
C ASN A 471 -20.14 23.27 -21.38
N THR A 472 -19.79 23.16 -22.65
CA THR A 472 -20.70 22.73 -23.71
C THR A 472 -20.21 21.48 -24.43
N THR A 473 -21.16 20.68 -24.90
CA THR A 473 -20.90 19.60 -25.84
C THR A 473 -21.97 19.57 -26.91
N LYS A 474 -21.55 19.43 -28.17
CA LYS A 474 -22.42 19.44 -29.33
C LYS A 474 -22.34 18.11 -30.05
N PHE A 475 -23.50 17.56 -30.38
CA PHE A 475 -23.69 16.34 -31.13
C PHE A 475 -24.24 16.70 -32.49
N THR A 476 -23.58 16.28 -33.56
CA THR A 476 -24.06 16.43 -34.94
C THR A 476 -24.37 15.07 -35.51
N ILE A 477 -25.60 14.90 -36.02
CA ILE A 477 -26.12 13.64 -36.53
C ILE A 477 -25.94 13.61 -38.05
N ASP A 478 -25.40 12.53 -38.58
CA ASP A 478 -25.31 12.22 -40.00
C ASP A 478 -26.04 10.89 -40.25
N GLY A 479 -27.00 10.88 -41.18
CA GLY A 479 -28.02 9.83 -41.32
C GLY A 479 -29.41 10.28 -40.89
N SER A 480 -30.40 9.40 -40.97
CA SER A 480 -31.77 9.69 -40.56
C SER A 480 -32.46 8.50 -39.90
N GLY A 481 -33.30 8.77 -38.91
CA GLY A 481 -34.03 7.73 -38.19
C GLY A 481 -34.71 8.22 -36.92
N SER A 482 -35.61 7.39 -36.41
CA SER A 482 -36.24 7.61 -35.10
C SER A 482 -35.30 7.11 -34.00
N LEU A 483 -34.65 8.03 -33.31
CA LEU A 483 -33.60 7.75 -32.34
C LEU A 483 -33.96 8.33 -30.97
N GLU A 484 -33.44 7.70 -29.93
CA GLU A 484 -33.43 8.23 -28.58
C GLU A 484 -31.99 8.42 -28.12
N PHE A 485 -31.65 9.61 -27.62
CA PHE A 485 -30.40 9.89 -26.94
C PHE A 485 -30.64 9.94 -25.43
N ARG A 486 -29.84 9.20 -24.69
CA ARG A 486 -29.77 9.24 -23.23
C ARG A 486 -28.42 9.84 -22.85
N PHE A 487 -28.42 11.10 -22.42
CA PHE A 487 -27.23 11.82 -21.97
C PHE A 487 -27.08 11.72 -20.45
N ARG A 488 -25.98 11.15 -19.93
CA ARG A 488 -25.77 11.02 -18.48
C ARG A 488 -25.75 12.41 -17.83
N ILE A 489 -26.49 12.62 -16.74
CA ILE A 489 -26.47 13.88 -15.98
C ILE A 489 -25.39 13.81 -14.88
N PRO A 490 -24.15 14.30 -15.08
CA PRO A 490 -23.03 13.92 -14.21
C PRO A 490 -23.20 14.39 -12.76
N ASP A 491 -22.71 13.61 -11.79
CA ASP A 491 -22.71 13.97 -10.35
C ASP A 491 -21.97 15.29 -10.06
N TRP A 492 -20.97 15.62 -10.87
CA TRP A 492 -20.17 16.83 -10.74
C TRP A 492 -20.87 18.10 -11.26
N GLN A 493 -22.02 18.01 -11.94
CA GLN A 493 -22.70 19.21 -12.46
C GLN A 493 -22.94 20.24 -11.35
N ALA A 494 -22.69 21.52 -11.65
CA ALA A 494 -22.80 22.61 -10.68
C ALA A 494 -24.22 23.20 -10.60
N ASP A 495 -24.97 23.09 -11.69
CA ASP A 495 -26.36 23.52 -11.84
C ASP A 495 -26.99 22.65 -12.94
N ASN A 496 -28.28 22.83 -13.20
CA ASN A 496 -29.06 22.02 -14.13
C ASN A 496 -28.45 22.02 -15.53
N MET A 497 -28.18 20.82 -16.05
CA MET A 497 -27.88 20.64 -17.46
C MET A 497 -29.03 21.15 -18.33
N THR A 498 -28.71 21.92 -19.37
CA THR A 498 -29.69 22.38 -20.37
C THR A 498 -29.41 21.76 -21.72
N VAL A 499 -30.48 21.54 -22.50
CA VAL A 499 -30.42 20.91 -23.82
C VAL A 499 -31.09 21.80 -24.85
N SER A 500 -30.50 21.88 -26.03
CA SER A 500 -31.14 22.45 -27.22
C SER A 500 -31.05 21.49 -28.40
N VAL A 501 -32.07 21.48 -29.24
CA VAL A 501 -32.12 20.73 -30.49
C VAL A 501 -32.31 21.74 -31.62
N ASN A 502 -31.39 21.74 -32.59
CA ASN A 502 -31.38 22.71 -33.70
C ASN A 502 -31.50 24.18 -33.25
N GLY A 503 -30.77 24.52 -32.18
CA GLY A 503 -30.74 25.87 -31.58
C GLY A 503 -31.98 26.25 -30.75
N SER A 504 -32.99 25.37 -30.67
CA SER A 504 -34.19 25.60 -29.87
C SER A 504 -34.10 24.86 -28.54
N LYS A 505 -34.42 25.53 -27.43
CA LYS A 505 -34.44 24.91 -26.09
C LYS A 505 -35.33 23.66 -26.09
N TYR A 506 -34.81 22.56 -25.57
CA TYR A 506 -35.51 21.29 -25.44
C TYR A 506 -35.72 20.93 -23.97
N ASN A 507 -36.98 20.68 -23.58
CA ASN A 507 -37.31 20.26 -22.22
C ASN A 507 -37.29 18.72 -22.16
N TYR A 508 -36.19 18.16 -21.64
CA TYR A 508 -36.02 16.72 -21.52
C TYR A 508 -36.71 16.16 -20.28
N LYS A 509 -36.97 14.85 -20.30
CA LYS A 509 -37.31 14.07 -19.10
C LYS A 509 -36.05 13.36 -18.61
N THR A 510 -36.03 13.04 -17.32
CA THR A 510 -34.97 12.25 -16.71
C THR A 510 -35.46 10.84 -16.43
N GLU A 511 -34.67 9.83 -16.81
CA GLU A 511 -34.87 8.43 -16.44
C GLU A 511 -33.52 7.85 -16.02
N ASN A 512 -33.45 7.26 -14.82
CA ASN A 512 -32.21 6.72 -14.24
C ASN A 512 -31.03 7.71 -14.30
N ASP A 513 -31.31 9.01 -14.09
CA ASP A 513 -30.34 10.12 -14.17
C ASP A 513 -29.70 10.33 -15.56
N TYR A 514 -30.42 9.96 -16.62
CA TYR A 514 -30.13 10.34 -18.01
C TYR A 514 -31.19 11.30 -18.54
N ALA A 515 -30.74 12.36 -19.22
CA ALA A 515 -31.61 13.27 -19.97
C ALA A 515 -32.00 12.62 -21.30
N ILE A 516 -33.30 12.45 -21.51
CA ILE A 516 -33.87 11.80 -22.71
C ILE A 516 -34.20 12.85 -23.77
N VAL A 517 -33.65 12.64 -24.96
CA VAL A 517 -33.96 13.41 -26.18
C VAL A 517 -34.33 12.43 -27.28
N SER A 518 -35.60 12.38 -27.66
CA SER A 518 -36.12 11.44 -28.65
C SER A 518 -36.78 12.18 -29.80
N GLY A 519 -36.63 11.68 -31.02
CA GLY A 519 -37.23 12.29 -32.19
C GLY A 519 -36.82 11.62 -33.50
N ASP A 520 -37.42 12.09 -34.58
CA ASP A 520 -37.03 11.72 -35.93
C ASP A 520 -35.93 12.68 -36.39
N PHE A 521 -34.69 12.23 -36.33
CA PHE A 521 -33.52 13.02 -36.69
C PHE A 521 -33.19 12.86 -38.17
N SER A 522 -32.67 13.94 -38.74
CA SER A 522 -32.15 14.02 -40.10
C SER A 522 -30.69 14.45 -40.11
N SER A 523 -30.01 14.20 -41.23
CA SER A 523 -28.61 14.57 -41.38
C SER A 523 -28.44 16.08 -41.23
N GLY A 524 -27.49 16.49 -40.39
CA GLY A 524 -27.22 17.87 -40.03
C GLY A 524 -27.96 18.36 -38.78
N ASP A 525 -28.87 17.56 -38.21
CA ASP A 525 -29.48 17.89 -36.93
C ASP A 525 -28.42 17.92 -35.82
N THR A 526 -28.65 18.83 -34.87
CA THR A 526 -27.73 19.06 -33.76
C THR A 526 -28.45 18.99 -32.42
N ILE A 527 -27.79 18.37 -31.44
CA ILE A 527 -28.16 18.42 -30.03
C ILE A 527 -27.00 19.08 -29.29
N GLU A 528 -27.25 20.14 -28.53
CA GLU A 528 -26.23 20.82 -27.73
C GLU A 528 -26.61 20.77 -26.25
N LEU A 529 -25.67 20.30 -25.43
CA LEU A 529 -25.77 20.29 -23.98
C LEU A 529 -24.90 21.40 -23.39
N THR A 530 -25.42 22.12 -22.41
CA THR A 530 -24.63 22.97 -21.51
C THR A 530 -24.67 22.38 -20.12
N ILE A 531 -23.51 21.99 -19.58
CA ILE A 531 -23.33 21.34 -18.27
C ILE A 531 -22.50 22.26 -17.38
N PRO A 532 -23.13 23.02 -16.47
CA PRO A 532 -22.42 23.97 -15.61
C PRO A 532 -21.31 23.30 -14.78
N LEU A 533 -20.13 23.94 -14.75
CA LEU A 533 -18.93 23.48 -14.06
C LEU A 533 -18.64 24.40 -12.87
N ALA A 534 -18.23 23.82 -11.74
CA ALA A 534 -17.73 24.54 -10.58
C ALA A 534 -16.66 23.73 -9.88
N VAL A 535 -15.84 24.39 -9.07
CA VAL A 535 -14.96 23.71 -8.13
C VAL A 535 -15.80 23.15 -6.99
N LYS A 536 -15.62 21.87 -6.67
CA LYS A 536 -16.19 21.20 -5.48
C LYS A 536 -15.03 20.69 -4.61
N ALA A 537 -15.19 20.81 -3.29
CA ALA A 537 -14.22 20.35 -2.30
C ALA A 537 -14.68 19.01 -1.69
N TYR A 538 -13.76 18.07 -1.51
CA TYR A 538 -14.01 16.73 -1.01
C TYR A 538 -13.06 16.44 0.14
N ALA A 539 -13.62 16.11 1.31
CA ALA A 539 -12.85 15.72 2.49
C ALA A 539 -12.49 14.23 2.44
N LEU A 540 -11.44 13.83 3.16
CA LEU A 540 -11.19 12.43 3.47
C LEU A 540 -12.02 11.98 4.69
N PRO A 541 -12.47 10.72 4.71
CA PRO A 541 -13.35 10.21 5.77
C PRO A 541 -12.70 10.21 7.16
N ASP A 542 -11.42 9.87 7.28
CA ASP A 542 -10.65 9.85 8.52
C ASP A 542 -10.07 11.21 8.93
N ASN A 543 -10.08 12.21 8.04
CA ASN A 543 -9.66 13.57 8.35
C ASN A 543 -10.56 14.62 7.68
N PRO A 544 -11.58 15.15 8.39
CA PRO A 544 -12.53 16.13 7.85
C PRO A 544 -11.91 17.52 7.59
N SER A 545 -10.61 17.69 7.91
CA SER A 545 -9.84 18.89 7.57
C SER A 545 -8.96 18.71 6.33
N SER A 546 -8.81 17.49 5.81
CA SER A 546 -8.00 17.17 4.63
C SER A 546 -8.87 17.21 3.37
N TYR A 547 -8.67 18.21 2.51
CA TYR A 547 -9.49 18.44 1.31
C TYR A 547 -8.71 18.32 0.01
N ALA A 548 -9.39 17.78 -1.00
CA ALA A 548 -9.01 17.84 -2.41
C ALA A 548 -10.14 18.45 -3.26
N PHE A 549 -9.84 18.84 -4.49
CA PHE A 549 -10.75 19.60 -5.34
C PHE A 549 -10.98 18.94 -6.70
N LYS A 550 -12.22 18.96 -7.19
CA LYS A 550 -12.55 18.68 -8.60
C LYS A 550 -13.15 19.91 -9.27
N TYR A 551 -12.88 20.07 -10.56
CA TYR A 551 -13.57 21.02 -11.44
C TYR A 551 -14.23 20.25 -12.57
N GLY A 552 -15.53 20.01 -12.46
CA GLY A 552 -16.22 19.03 -13.29
C GLY A 552 -15.64 17.62 -13.12
N PRO A 553 -15.31 16.89 -14.21
CA PRO A 553 -14.82 15.52 -14.13
C PRO A 553 -13.34 15.41 -13.71
N VAL A 554 -12.60 16.52 -13.62
CA VAL A 554 -11.15 16.50 -13.39
C VAL A 554 -10.79 16.89 -11.96
N VAL A 555 -9.95 16.07 -11.32
CA VAL A 555 -9.24 16.35 -10.07
C VAL A 555 -8.20 17.43 -10.32
N LEU A 556 -8.10 18.36 -9.38
CA LEU A 556 -7.10 19.42 -9.38
C LEU A 556 -5.95 19.07 -8.43
N SER A 557 -4.72 19.26 -8.88
CA SER A 557 -3.51 19.14 -8.05
C SER A 557 -2.68 20.41 -8.09
N ALA A 558 -2.12 20.81 -6.96
CA ALA A 558 -1.26 21.98 -6.84
C ALA A 558 0.12 21.73 -7.45
N GLU A 559 0.65 22.73 -8.13
CA GLU A 559 1.99 22.77 -8.73
C GLU A 559 3.06 23.02 -7.65
N LEU A 560 3.99 22.07 -7.41
CA LEU A 560 5.03 22.18 -6.36
C LEU A 560 6.48 22.21 -6.89
N GLY A 561 6.65 22.37 -8.20
CA GLY A 561 7.97 22.52 -8.84
C GLY A 561 8.79 21.22 -8.95
N THR A 562 10.04 21.35 -9.42
CA THR A 562 10.87 20.23 -9.88
C THR A 562 12.09 19.95 -9.00
N SER A 563 12.15 20.53 -7.80
CA SER A 563 13.33 20.42 -6.92
C SER A 563 13.55 18.99 -6.43
N ASN A 564 14.79 18.49 -6.49
CA ASN A 564 15.23 17.22 -5.90
C ASN A 564 14.34 16.00 -6.25
N MET A 565 13.86 15.86 -7.49
CA MET A 565 13.00 14.73 -7.92
C MET A 565 13.78 13.40 -8.04
N LYS A 566 14.27 12.88 -6.91
CA LYS A 566 14.97 11.59 -6.82
C LYS A 566 13.98 10.43 -6.86
N GLN A 567 14.35 9.39 -7.60
CA GLN A 567 13.62 8.12 -7.65
C GLN A 567 14.31 7.10 -6.75
N GLY A 568 13.52 6.20 -6.16
CA GLY A 568 13.96 4.98 -5.49
C GLY A 568 13.30 3.77 -6.13
N THR A 569 13.47 2.61 -5.49
CA THR A 569 12.81 1.37 -5.90
C THR A 569 12.16 0.69 -4.70
N THR A 570 11.22 -0.22 -4.97
CA THR A 570 10.60 -1.05 -3.95
C THR A 570 10.11 -2.37 -4.53
N GLY A 571 9.93 -3.38 -3.66
CA GLY A 571 9.57 -4.74 -4.03
C GLY A 571 10.49 -5.29 -5.12
N MET A 572 9.90 -5.95 -6.11
CA MET A 572 10.63 -6.47 -7.26
C MET A 572 11.01 -5.36 -8.25
N ASN A 573 11.78 -4.36 -7.84
CA ASN A 573 12.28 -3.29 -8.71
C ASN A 573 11.19 -2.42 -9.38
N VAL A 574 10.16 -2.05 -8.61
CA VAL A 574 9.19 -1.02 -9.01
C VAL A 574 9.75 0.35 -8.68
N SER A 575 9.79 1.28 -9.64
CA SER A 575 10.34 2.62 -9.42
C SER A 575 9.32 3.55 -8.74
N ILE A 576 9.77 4.29 -7.72
CA ILE A 576 8.93 5.18 -6.90
C ILE A 576 9.61 6.54 -6.67
N PRO A 577 8.88 7.62 -6.38
CA PRO A 577 9.51 8.88 -5.98
C PRO A 577 10.00 8.77 -4.53
N ALA A 578 11.26 9.13 -4.27
CA ALA A 578 11.92 8.85 -2.99
C ALA A 578 11.49 9.81 -1.85
N ASP A 579 11.58 11.12 -2.09
CA ASP A 579 11.34 12.14 -1.06
C ASP A 579 10.14 13.03 -1.39
N ALA A 580 9.33 13.35 -0.38
CA ALA A 580 8.35 14.43 -0.46
C ALA A 580 9.04 15.79 -0.28
N VAL A 581 8.73 16.75 -1.15
CA VAL A 581 9.14 18.15 -0.99
C VAL A 581 7.92 19.04 -1.13
N THR A 582 7.55 19.72 -0.05
CA THR A 582 6.45 20.68 -0.02
C THR A 582 6.77 21.80 0.97
N PRO A 583 6.43 23.08 0.68
CA PRO A 583 6.64 24.17 1.63
C PRO A 583 5.77 24.05 2.88
N THR A 584 4.60 23.43 2.77
CA THR A 584 3.69 23.13 3.88
C THR A 584 2.79 21.95 3.54
N LYS A 585 2.22 21.28 4.53
CA LYS A 585 1.09 20.34 4.37
C LYS A 585 -0.24 20.94 4.86
N THR A 586 -0.15 22.03 5.61
CA THR A 586 -1.26 22.72 6.27
C THR A 586 -1.46 24.10 5.65
N ILE A 587 -2.70 24.43 5.34
CA ILE A 587 -3.14 25.71 4.78
C ILE A 587 -3.99 26.39 5.85
N ASN A 588 -3.51 27.52 6.37
CA ASN A 588 -4.27 28.29 7.36
C ASN A 588 -5.13 29.33 6.65
N LEU A 589 -6.43 29.33 6.96
CA LEU A 589 -7.35 30.32 6.44
C LEU A 589 -7.07 31.68 7.08
N LYS A 590 -7.23 32.77 6.31
CA LYS A 590 -7.18 34.13 6.87
C LYS A 590 -8.39 34.38 7.75
N ASP A 591 -8.28 35.25 8.77
CA ASP A 591 -9.40 35.65 9.66
C ASP A 591 -10.64 36.10 8.88
N SER A 592 -10.43 36.79 7.76
CA SER A 592 -11.50 37.28 6.88
C SER A 592 -12.20 36.18 6.05
N SER A 593 -11.72 34.94 6.06
CA SER A 593 -12.26 33.83 5.27
C SER A 593 -13.32 32.99 6.00
N GLY A 594 -13.59 33.27 7.28
CA GLY A 594 -14.63 32.59 8.06
C GLY A 594 -14.25 31.18 8.49
N THR A 595 -15.25 30.33 8.74
CA THR A 595 -15.04 28.95 9.18
C THR A 595 -14.56 28.06 8.03
N LEU A 596 -13.90 26.94 8.36
CA LEU A 596 -13.51 25.92 7.38
C LEU A 596 -14.69 25.44 6.53
N SER A 597 -15.82 25.12 7.17
CA SER A 597 -17.03 24.68 6.49
C SER A 597 -17.58 25.73 5.52
N THR A 598 -17.60 27.01 5.92
CA THR A 598 -18.06 28.10 5.05
C THR A 598 -17.09 28.32 3.89
N TYR A 599 -15.78 28.25 4.14
CA TYR A 599 -14.75 28.39 3.12
C TYR A 599 -14.86 27.30 2.04
N MET A 600 -15.02 26.04 2.44
CA MET A 600 -15.17 24.92 1.51
C MET A 600 -16.51 24.96 0.76
N TYR A 601 -17.60 25.34 1.44
CA TYR A 601 -18.88 25.56 0.78
C TYR A 601 -18.81 26.68 -0.28
N LYS A 602 -18.04 27.73 0.00
CA LYS A 602 -17.81 28.87 -0.91
C LYS A 602 -16.51 28.75 -1.71
N ILE A 603 -15.99 27.54 -1.95
CA ILE A 603 -14.66 27.36 -2.55
C ILE A 603 -14.48 28.08 -3.90
N ASN A 604 -15.55 28.25 -4.68
CA ASN A 604 -15.53 29.00 -5.95
C ASN A 604 -15.21 30.50 -5.77
N ASP A 605 -15.50 31.07 -4.60
CA ASP A 605 -15.08 32.44 -4.26
C ASP A 605 -13.58 32.53 -4.04
N TYR A 606 -12.91 31.41 -3.72
CA TYR A 606 -11.50 31.37 -3.34
C TYR A 606 -10.59 30.71 -4.37
N MET A 607 -11.11 29.82 -5.22
CA MET A 607 -10.40 29.18 -6.33
C MET A 607 -10.58 29.98 -7.62
N LYS A 608 -9.70 30.95 -7.86
CA LYS A 608 -9.79 31.84 -9.01
C LYS A 608 -9.23 31.18 -10.27
N LYS A 609 -10.13 30.79 -11.18
CA LYS A 609 -9.77 30.25 -12.50
C LYS A 609 -9.14 31.34 -13.38
N ASP A 610 -8.04 31.02 -14.04
CA ASP A 610 -7.48 31.81 -15.13
C ASP A 610 -8.43 31.81 -16.35
N ALA A 611 -8.56 32.95 -17.02
CA ALA A 611 -9.54 33.11 -18.10
C ALA A 611 -9.21 32.25 -19.34
N ASN A 612 -7.92 31.95 -19.57
CA ASN A 612 -7.44 31.33 -20.80
C ASN A 612 -6.86 29.92 -20.59
N SER A 613 -6.90 29.40 -19.36
CA SER A 613 -6.33 28.10 -19.03
C SER A 613 -7.06 27.41 -17.88
N LEU A 614 -6.83 26.11 -17.72
CA LEU A 614 -7.29 25.32 -16.58
C LEU A 614 -6.33 25.47 -15.39
N LYS A 615 -6.04 26.72 -15.02
CA LYS A 615 -5.26 27.07 -13.83
C LYS A 615 -6.16 27.74 -12.81
N PHE A 616 -6.05 27.34 -11.55
CA PHE A 616 -6.85 27.87 -10.46
C PHE A 616 -5.91 28.34 -9.34
N THR A 617 -6.01 29.59 -8.93
CA THR A 617 -5.23 30.13 -7.81
C THR A 617 -6.08 30.17 -6.55
N LEU A 618 -5.62 29.49 -5.49
CA LEU A 618 -6.24 29.52 -4.18
C LEU A 618 -5.97 30.86 -3.49
N THR A 619 -7.01 31.46 -2.91
CA THR A 619 -6.95 32.74 -2.21
C THR A 619 -7.66 32.66 -0.86
N GLY A 620 -7.50 33.67 0.01
CA GLY A 620 -8.12 33.64 1.35
C GLY A 620 -7.41 32.71 2.35
N ALA A 621 -6.22 32.23 2.04
CA ALA A 621 -5.33 31.48 2.92
C ALA A 621 -3.95 32.15 3.05
N ASP A 622 -3.13 31.66 3.97
CA ASP A 622 -1.76 32.09 4.24
C ASP A 622 -0.76 31.71 3.13
N THR A 623 -1.11 30.70 2.33
CA THR A 623 -0.37 30.30 1.12
C THR A 623 -1.15 30.60 -0.16
N SER A 624 -0.42 30.78 -1.26
CA SER A 624 -0.97 30.96 -2.61
C SER A 624 -0.51 29.80 -3.48
N LEU A 625 -1.39 28.82 -3.70
CA LEU A 625 -1.13 27.65 -4.54
C LEU A 625 -1.87 27.77 -5.86
N THR A 626 -1.22 27.31 -6.94
CA THR A 626 -1.84 27.17 -8.26
C THR A 626 -2.13 25.71 -8.54
N PHE A 627 -3.37 25.40 -8.90
CA PHE A 627 -3.86 24.07 -9.19
C PHE A 627 -4.15 23.90 -10.68
N THR A 628 -3.88 22.71 -11.21
CA THR A 628 -4.19 22.28 -12.58
C THR A 628 -4.86 20.90 -12.59
N PRO A 629 -5.58 20.52 -13.66
CA PRO A 629 -6.06 19.15 -13.83
C PRO A 629 -4.92 18.14 -13.66
N HIS A 630 -5.14 17.14 -12.81
CA HIS A 630 -4.09 16.23 -12.37
C HIS A 630 -3.46 15.43 -13.52
N TYR A 631 -4.25 15.09 -14.54
CA TYR A 631 -3.74 14.39 -15.73
C TYR A 631 -2.78 15.24 -16.59
N LEU A 632 -2.82 16.57 -16.46
CA LEU A 632 -1.85 17.48 -17.08
C LEU A 632 -0.57 17.64 -16.26
N GLN A 633 -0.52 17.11 -15.04
CA GLN A 633 0.61 17.21 -14.14
C GLN A 633 1.57 16.03 -14.32
N TYR A 634 2.55 16.17 -15.21
CA TYR A 634 3.49 15.07 -15.54
C TYR A 634 4.97 15.43 -15.42
N LYS A 635 5.31 16.71 -15.19
CA LYS A 635 6.70 17.21 -15.18
C LYS A 635 7.26 17.58 -13.81
N GLN A 636 6.42 17.64 -12.78
CA GLN A 636 6.78 18.26 -11.50
C GLN A 636 6.06 17.59 -10.34
N ARG A 637 6.47 17.98 -9.13
CA ARG A 637 5.84 17.59 -7.88
C ARG A 637 4.45 18.17 -7.76
N TYR A 638 3.58 17.47 -7.02
CA TYR A 638 2.20 17.86 -6.86
C TYR A 638 1.63 17.57 -5.47
N GLY A 639 0.51 18.22 -5.15
CA GLY A 639 -0.31 17.93 -3.97
C GLY A 639 -1.80 17.93 -4.31
N ILE A 640 -2.49 16.83 -4.03
CA ILE A 640 -3.95 16.70 -4.23
C ILE A 640 -4.70 17.07 -2.94
N TYR A 641 -4.31 16.46 -1.83
CA TYR A 641 -4.95 16.64 -0.52
C TYR A 641 -4.14 17.56 0.40
N TRP A 642 -4.84 18.49 1.04
CA TRP A 642 -4.26 19.52 1.91
C TRP A 642 -5.04 19.64 3.21
N ILE A 643 -4.35 19.78 4.34
CA ILE A 643 -4.98 20.00 5.64
C ILE A 643 -5.32 21.47 5.76
N PHE A 644 -6.59 21.83 5.97
CA PHE A 644 -7.02 23.21 6.16
C PHE A 644 -7.36 23.49 7.62
N LYS A 645 -6.90 24.63 8.15
CA LYS A 645 -7.18 25.07 9.52
C LYS A 645 -7.83 26.46 9.51
N ALA A 646 -8.85 26.66 10.35
CA ALA A 646 -9.49 27.96 10.51
C ALA A 646 -8.58 28.95 11.27
N SER A 647 -8.67 30.22 10.91
CA SER A 647 -8.06 31.34 11.62
C SER A 647 -8.65 31.47 13.03
N GLY A 648 -7.78 31.55 14.04
CA GLY A 648 -8.18 31.76 15.44
C GLY A 648 -8.21 30.52 16.33
N ASN A 649 -8.05 29.33 15.76
CA ASN A 649 -7.57 28.16 16.51
C ASN A 649 -6.26 27.72 15.87
N ALA A 650 -5.21 28.48 16.11
CA ALA A 650 -3.92 27.84 16.27
C ALA A 650 -4.07 26.94 17.50
N VAL A 651 -4.60 25.73 17.30
CA VAL A 651 -3.89 24.60 17.90
C VAL A 651 -2.49 24.81 17.32
N GLU A 652 -1.59 25.38 18.12
CA GLU A 652 -0.16 25.21 17.89
C GLU A 652 -0.06 23.74 17.55
N GLU A 653 0.15 23.46 16.27
CA GLU A 653 0.41 22.12 15.82
C GLU A 653 1.54 21.70 16.72
N GLU A 654 1.29 20.71 17.58
CA GLU A 654 2.31 20.26 18.51
C GLU A 654 3.51 19.95 17.63
N ILE A 655 4.55 20.79 17.73
CA ILE A 655 5.72 20.63 16.87
C ILE A 655 6.16 19.19 17.09
N PRO A 656 6.27 18.38 16.01
CA PRO A 656 6.67 17.00 16.15
C PRO A 656 7.91 16.94 17.02
N ARG A 657 7.89 16.16 18.10
CA ARG A 657 9.06 16.05 18.99
C ARG A 657 10.20 15.33 18.31
N SER A 658 9.90 14.60 17.25
CA SER A 658 10.87 14.06 16.33
C SER A 658 10.28 14.01 14.93
N LYS A 659 11.16 13.99 13.95
CA LYS A 659 10.85 13.49 12.61
C LYS A 659 11.16 12.00 12.58
N GLU A 660 10.12 11.18 12.56
CA GLU A 660 10.22 9.77 12.16
C GLU A 660 10.23 9.68 10.63
N THR A 661 11.20 8.96 10.08
CA THR A 661 11.26 8.66 8.65
C THR A 661 11.38 7.15 8.50
N VAL A 662 10.44 6.52 7.82
CA VAL A 662 10.59 5.12 7.39
C VAL A 662 11.80 5.07 6.47
N ILE A 663 12.81 4.30 6.87
CA ILE A 663 14.01 4.08 6.06
C ILE A 663 13.78 2.89 5.15
N ASP A 664 13.22 1.82 5.71
CA ASP A 664 12.94 0.61 4.96
C ASP A 664 11.67 -0.07 5.44
N THR A 665 11.12 -0.92 4.56
CA THR A 665 10.00 -1.77 4.88
C THR A 665 10.02 -3.05 4.07
N VAL A 666 9.70 -4.15 4.75
CA VAL A 666 9.46 -5.45 4.13
C VAL A 666 8.10 -5.96 4.55
N GLN A 667 7.44 -6.70 3.67
CA GLN A 667 6.10 -7.25 3.89
C GLN A 667 6.16 -8.78 4.05
N PRO A 668 6.15 -9.34 5.28
CA PRO A 668 6.32 -10.76 5.48
C PRO A 668 5.22 -11.60 4.82
N GLY A 669 5.62 -12.71 4.22
CA GLY A 669 4.73 -13.60 3.47
C GLY A 669 4.50 -13.18 2.02
N TYR A 670 4.87 -11.96 1.63
CA TYR A 670 4.75 -11.48 0.26
C TYR A 670 6.12 -11.48 -0.43
N GLY A 671 6.43 -12.58 -1.11
CA GLY A 671 7.77 -12.86 -1.63
C GLY A 671 8.40 -11.75 -2.50
N GLN A 672 7.57 -10.91 -3.15
CA GLN A 672 8.01 -9.74 -3.94
C GLN A 672 8.72 -8.67 -3.13
N TYR A 673 8.36 -8.47 -1.87
CA TYR A 673 9.04 -7.52 -0.98
C TYR A 673 10.12 -8.20 -0.14
N GLU A 674 9.99 -9.50 0.10
CA GLU A 674 10.94 -10.23 0.94
C GLU A 674 12.23 -10.61 0.21
N ASN A 675 12.14 -10.96 -1.07
CA ASN A 675 13.26 -11.52 -1.83
C ASN A 675 13.86 -10.54 -2.84
N ASP A 676 13.61 -9.24 -2.69
CA ASP A 676 14.27 -8.24 -3.53
C ASP A 676 15.79 -8.16 -3.22
N GLU A 677 16.54 -7.43 -4.05
CA GLU A 677 18.01 -7.34 -3.90
C GLU A 677 18.45 -6.69 -2.58
N LEU A 678 17.60 -5.86 -1.96
CA LEU A 678 17.89 -5.17 -0.70
C LEU A 678 17.63 -6.10 0.48
N HIS A 679 16.42 -6.65 0.57
CA HIS A 679 15.98 -7.47 1.70
C HIS A 679 16.57 -8.86 1.71
N ALA A 680 16.84 -9.43 0.53
CA ALA A 680 17.60 -10.65 0.34
C ALA A 680 17.26 -11.74 1.38
N MET A 681 15.96 -12.05 1.51
CA MET A 681 15.47 -12.93 2.58
C MET A 681 16.25 -14.25 2.66
N ASP A 682 16.61 -14.61 3.88
CA ASP A 682 17.21 -15.89 4.26
C ASP A 682 16.21 -16.65 5.14
N GLU A 683 15.82 -17.86 4.73
CA GLU A 683 14.81 -18.64 5.43
C GLU A 683 15.12 -20.14 5.50
N GLN A 684 14.65 -20.75 6.59
CA GLN A 684 14.62 -22.20 6.75
C GLN A 684 13.34 -22.61 7.47
N ASN A 685 12.61 -23.58 6.91
CA ASN A 685 11.40 -24.13 7.50
C ASN A 685 10.41 -23.04 7.95
N SER A 686 10.12 -22.07 7.08
CA SER A 686 9.14 -21.03 7.35
C SER A 686 7.95 -21.14 6.38
N VAL A 687 6.83 -20.51 6.71
CA VAL A 687 5.60 -20.54 5.91
C VAL A 687 5.14 -19.11 5.65
N SER A 688 4.88 -18.79 4.37
CA SER A 688 4.28 -17.55 3.91
C SER A 688 2.79 -17.71 3.63
N VAL A 689 2.00 -16.68 3.91
CA VAL A 689 0.55 -16.64 3.65
C VAL A 689 0.13 -15.24 3.16
N THR A 690 -0.81 -15.20 2.22
CA THR A 690 -1.33 -13.96 1.58
C THR A 690 -2.87 -13.89 1.51
N ASP A 691 -3.58 -14.81 2.16
CA ASP A 691 -5.04 -14.93 2.10
C ASP A 691 -5.77 -13.91 2.98
N ASP A 692 -5.38 -13.83 4.25
CA ASP A 692 -6.04 -13.04 5.28
C ASP A 692 -4.96 -12.23 5.97
N SER A 693 -4.60 -11.07 5.41
CA SER A 693 -3.36 -10.33 5.67
C SER A 693 -2.09 -11.12 5.28
N THR A 694 -1.01 -10.40 4.96
CA THR A 694 0.27 -11.04 4.61
C THR A 694 1.00 -11.39 5.90
N TYR A 695 1.53 -12.60 6.02
CA TYR A 695 2.36 -12.94 7.17
C TYR A 695 3.33 -14.08 6.90
N ARG A 696 4.37 -14.14 7.73
CA ARG A 696 5.31 -15.26 7.81
C ARG A 696 5.44 -15.75 9.25
N TYR A 697 5.63 -17.06 9.40
CA TYR A 697 6.07 -17.66 10.66
C TYR A 697 7.08 -18.76 10.40
N ALA A 698 7.98 -18.96 11.36
CA ALA A 698 8.90 -20.07 11.37
C ALA A 698 8.18 -21.29 11.92
N THR A 699 8.22 -22.41 11.20
CA THR A 699 7.81 -23.70 11.77
C THR A 699 8.85 -24.17 12.80
N LYS A 700 8.55 -25.24 13.54
CA LYS A 700 9.45 -25.84 14.55
C LYS A 700 10.93 -25.89 14.09
N GLY A 701 11.80 -25.17 14.81
CA GLY A 701 13.24 -25.11 14.54
C GLY A 701 13.64 -24.35 13.26
N GLY A 702 12.69 -23.65 12.63
CA GLY A 702 12.93 -22.77 11.50
C GLY A 702 13.24 -21.33 11.89
N HIS A 703 13.58 -20.53 10.89
CA HIS A 703 13.81 -19.10 11.00
C HIS A 703 13.55 -18.41 9.65
N PHE A 704 13.45 -17.09 9.69
CA PHE A 704 13.52 -16.23 8.52
C PHE A 704 14.15 -14.88 8.90
N LYS A 705 14.86 -14.25 7.96
CA LYS A 705 15.67 -13.06 8.20
C LYS A 705 15.67 -12.14 6.98
N TYR A 706 15.72 -10.84 7.20
CA TYR A 706 15.75 -9.82 6.16
C TYR A 706 16.93 -8.87 6.38
N GLN A 707 17.54 -8.38 5.31
CA GLN A 707 18.46 -7.24 5.32
C GLN A 707 17.65 -5.95 5.27
N MET A 708 17.62 -5.18 6.36
CA MET A 708 16.83 -3.94 6.42
C MET A 708 17.75 -2.73 6.39
N ALA A 709 17.48 -1.76 5.51
CA ALA A 709 18.23 -0.51 5.45
C ALA A 709 18.02 0.34 6.72
N VAL A 710 19.09 1.03 7.13
CA VAL A 710 19.12 1.91 8.29
C VAL A 710 19.79 3.24 7.96
N ASP A 711 19.45 4.29 8.71
CA ASP A 711 20.09 5.61 8.61
C ASP A 711 21.08 5.76 9.75
N LYS A 712 22.39 5.71 9.44
CA LYS A 712 23.46 5.90 10.43
C LYS A 712 23.51 7.30 11.04
N ASP A 713 22.87 8.28 10.41
CA ASP A 713 22.77 9.66 10.89
C ASP A 713 21.50 9.86 11.73
N ALA A 714 20.70 8.82 11.96
CA ALA A 714 19.59 8.85 12.91
C ALA A 714 20.11 8.99 14.35
N ALA A 715 19.32 9.64 15.22
CA ALA A 715 19.66 9.68 16.64
C ALA A 715 19.43 8.32 17.32
N TYR A 716 18.47 7.54 16.82
CA TYR A 716 18.30 6.12 17.07
C TYR A 716 17.39 5.50 15.99
N THR A 717 17.41 4.17 15.89
CA THR A 717 16.62 3.40 14.92
C THR A 717 15.55 2.59 15.63
N LEU A 718 14.31 2.61 15.13
CA LEU A 718 13.22 1.76 15.58
C LEU A 718 12.94 0.64 14.59
N LEU A 719 12.80 -0.58 15.09
CA LEU A 719 12.22 -1.73 14.39
C LEU A 719 10.76 -1.88 14.83
N GLN A 720 9.81 -1.62 13.92
CA GLN A 720 8.40 -1.86 14.16
C GLN A 720 7.99 -3.21 13.54
N VAL A 721 7.36 -4.07 14.32
CA VAL A 721 6.92 -5.41 13.93
C VAL A 721 5.43 -5.58 14.26
N THR A 722 4.67 -6.14 13.32
CA THR A 722 3.22 -6.35 13.47
C THR A 722 2.93 -7.80 13.87
N PHE A 723 2.08 -8.00 14.89
CA PHE A 723 1.70 -9.31 15.43
C PHE A 723 0.18 -9.46 15.54
N ARG A 724 -0.29 -10.70 15.78
CA ARG A 724 -1.70 -11.02 16.02
C ARG A 724 -1.98 -11.41 17.45
N LYS A 725 -3.06 -10.89 18.02
CA LYS A 725 -3.57 -11.28 19.35
C LYS A 725 -3.92 -12.76 19.42
N ALA A 726 -4.39 -13.34 18.31
CA ALA A 726 -4.66 -14.78 18.19
C ALA A 726 -3.41 -15.66 18.39
N ASP A 727 -2.20 -15.09 18.31
CA ASP A 727 -0.94 -15.78 18.58
C ASP A 727 -0.42 -15.56 20.02
N ASN A 728 -1.21 -14.96 20.91
CA ASN A 728 -0.87 -14.91 22.34
C ASN A 728 -0.52 -16.32 22.87
N GLY A 729 0.58 -16.41 23.60
CA GLY A 729 1.16 -17.64 24.12
C GLY A 729 2.12 -18.36 23.16
N LYS A 730 2.21 -17.96 21.88
CA LYS A 730 3.24 -18.48 20.95
C LYS A 730 4.59 -17.80 21.20
N PRO A 731 5.70 -18.54 21.02
CA PRO A 731 7.04 -18.00 21.18
C PRO A 731 7.48 -17.19 19.96
N ILE A 732 8.33 -16.20 20.17
CA ILE A 732 9.05 -15.50 19.10
C ILE A 732 10.42 -15.02 19.64
N VAL A 733 11.44 -15.18 18.81
CA VAL A 733 12.76 -14.57 18.98
C VAL A 733 12.94 -13.58 17.84
N ILE A 734 13.35 -12.35 18.16
CA ILE A 734 13.62 -11.27 17.22
C ILE A 734 15.08 -10.87 17.40
N THR A 735 15.85 -10.83 16.31
CA THR A 735 17.27 -10.43 16.34
C THR A 735 17.54 -9.24 15.44
N ALA A 736 18.61 -8.49 15.77
CA ALA A 736 19.24 -7.51 14.89
C ALA A 736 20.75 -7.78 14.86
N GLY A 737 21.28 -8.11 13.68
CA GLY A 737 22.59 -8.72 13.55
C GLY A 737 22.65 -10.08 14.25
N ASP A 738 23.66 -10.25 15.10
CA ASP A 738 23.90 -11.41 15.96
C ASP A 738 23.32 -11.22 17.38
N ARG A 739 22.46 -10.21 17.57
CA ARG A 739 21.94 -9.83 18.90
C ARG A 739 20.44 -10.04 19.00
N ILE A 740 19.97 -10.53 20.14
CA ILE A 740 18.54 -10.66 20.44
C ILE A 740 17.97 -9.28 20.80
N LEU A 741 16.89 -8.84 20.14
CA LEU A 741 16.13 -7.67 20.55
C LEU A 741 14.98 -8.06 21.49
N PHE A 742 14.41 -9.24 21.27
CA PHE A 742 13.31 -9.77 22.07
C PHE A 742 13.28 -11.30 21.99
N GLN A 743 13.05 -11.95 23.12
CA GLN A 743 12.77 -13.38 23.20
C GLN A 743 11.68 -13.62 24.25
N GLY A 744 10.57 -14.21 23.83
CA GLY A 744 9.47 -14.46 24.74
C GLY A 744 8.23 -15.01 24.08
N LYS A 745 7.14 -15.05 24.85
CA LYS A 745 5.80 -15.34 24.33
C LYS A 745 5.03 -14.03 24.15
N LEU A 746 4.20 -13.98 23.12
CA LEU A 746 3.28 -12.87 22.95
C LEU A 746 2.22 -12.88 24.07
N ASP A 747 1.97 -11.73 24.68
CA ASP A 747 0.95 -11.55 25.73
C ASP A 747 0.28 -10.18 25.60
N TYR A 748 -0.37 -9.94 24.47
CA TYR A 748 -1.05 -8.68 24.21
C TYR A 748 -2.44 -8.66 24.86
N SER A 749 -2.65 -7.72 25.80
CA SER A 749 -3.90 -7.55 26.53
C SER A 749 -4.87 -6.54 25.91
N GLY A 750 -4.52 -5.90 24.79
CA GLY A 750 -5.38 -4.91 24.14
C GLY A 750 -6.53 -5.55 23.34
N ASN A 751 -7.40 -4.72 22.77
CA ASN A 751 -8.61 -5.19 22.08
C ASN A 751 -8.43 -5.46 20.59
N GLU A 752 -7.33 -4.99 19.98
CA GLU A 752 -7.06 -5.16 18.55
C GLU A 752 -6.68 -6.61 18.21
N ASP A 753 -7.15 -7.10 17.05
CA ASP A 753 -6.78 -8.44 16.54
C ASP A 753 -5.34 -8.48 16.01
N VAL A 754 -4.86 -7.34 15.50
CA VAL A 754 -3.50 -7.10 14.99
C VAL A 754 -2.92 -5.88 15.69
N TYR A 755 -1.67 -5.93 16.13
CA TYR A 755 -1.04 -4.84 16.88
C TYR A 755 0.44 -4.68 16.52
N ASN A 756 0.93 -3.43 16.59
CA ASN A 756 2.32 -3.09 16.34
C ASN A 756 3.12 -3.09 17.64
N VAL A 757 4.36 -3.57 17.57
CA VAL A 757 5.35 -3.47 18.64
C VAL A 757 6.61 -2.81 18.08
N SER A 758 7.13 -1.80 18.76
CA SER A 758 8.36 -1.11 18.38
C SER A 758 9.50 -1.48 19.31
N TYR A 759 10.65 -1.84 18.73
CA TYR A 759 11.89 -2.17 19.42
C TYR A 759 12.96 -1.16 19.01
N ILE A 760 13.67 -0.58 19.97
CA ILE A 760 14.84 0.26 19.68
C ILE A 760 16.00 -0.67 19.29
N ILE A 761 16.62 -0.44 18.13
CA ILE A 761 17.88 -1.09 17.77
C ILE A 761 19.01 -0.29 18.44
N PRO A 762 19.77 -0.88 19.37
CA PRO A 762 20.76 -0.12 20.12
C PRO A 762 21.91 0.36 19.24
N ASP A 763 22.43 1.55 19.53
CA ASP A 763 23.54 2.18 18.79
C ASP A 763 24.79 1.30 18.65
N TYR A 764 25.09 0.49 19.67
CA TYR A 764 26.25 -0.41 19.62
C TYR A 764 25.99 -1.59 18.68
N VAL A 765 24.76 -2.10 18.60
CA VAL A 765 24.37 -3.12 17.62
C VAL A 765 24.46 -2.56 16.20
N LEU A 766 24.02 -1.31 15.99
CA LEU A 766 24.19 -0.65 14.70
C LEU A 766 25.68 -0.50 14.33
N LYS A 767 26.54 -0.14 15.28
CA LYS A 767 27.99 -0.01 15.02
C LYS A 767 28.68 -1.33 14.72
N ASP A 768 28.27 -2.40 15.39
CA ASP A 768 28.93 -3.71 15.30
C ASP A 768 28.39 -4.54 14.12
N CYS A 769 27.11 -4.40 13.79
CA CYS A 769 26.40 -5.31 12.89
C CYS A 769 25.98 -4.70 11.55
N VAL A 770 26.03 -3.37 11.37
CA VAL A 770 25.69 -2.75 10.07
C VAL A 770 26.75 -3.08 9.03
N LYS A 771 26.30 -3.52 7.86
CA LYS A 771 27.13 -3.80 6.69
C LYS A 771 26.66 -2.98 5.50
N ASN A 772 27.58 -2.76 4.56
CA ASN A 772 27.24 -2.14 3.29
C ASN A 772 26.92 -3.22 2.25
N ILE A 773 25.82 -3.04 1.53
CA ILE A 773 25.48 -3.88 0.37
C ILE A 773 25.16 -2.99 -0.83
N ASP A 774 25.38 -3.52 -2.02
CA ASP A 774 24.89 -2.91 -3.25
C ASP A 774 23.63 -3.66 -3.69
N ALA A 775 22.50 -2.95 -3.74
CA ALA A 775 21.21 -3.48 -4.18
C ALA A 775 20.57 -2.49 -5.17
N ASN A 776 20.05 -2.98 -6.29
CA ASN A 776 19.37 -2.16 -7.31
C ASN A 776 20.20 -0.94 -7.77
N GLY A 777 21.53 -1.08 -7.81
CA GLY A 777 22.46 0.00 -8.19
C GLY A 777 22.64 1.12 -7.16
N THR A 778 22.18 0.92 -5.93
CA THR A 778 22.37 1.82 -4.79
C THR A 778 23.08 1.10 -3.65
N THR A 779 24.03 1.77 -2.99
CA THR A 779 24.68 1.24 -1.79
C THR A 779 23.83 1.57 -0.57
N TYR A 780 23.48 0.56 0.22
CA TYR A 780 22.71 0.67 1.45
C TYR A 780 23.55 0.27 2.66
N ASP A 781 23.40 1.03 3.76
CA ASP A 781 23.79 0.58 5.09
C ASP A 781 22.63 -0.29 5.63
N VAL A 782 22.86 -1.58 5.83
CA VAL A 782 21.83 -2.57 6.22
C VAL A 782 22.20 -3.32 7.49
N ILE A 783 21.17 -3.76 8.21
CA ILE A 783 21.29 -4.69 9.35
C ILE A 783 20.38 -5.91 9.12
N ASP A 784 20.87 -7.08 9.49
CA ASP A 784 20.08 -8.31 9.40
C ASP A 784 19.03 -8.36 10.53
N ILE A 785 17.73 -8.42 10.22
CA ILE A 785 16.65 -8.59 11.19
C ILE A 785 16.10 -10.02 11.09
N GLY A 786 16.22 -10.80 12.16
CA GLY A 786 15.87 -12.22 12.19
C GLY A 786 14.66 -12.54 13.06
N PHE A 787 13.94 -13.60 12.69
CA PHE A 787 12.78 -14.13 13.42
C PHE A 787 12.87 -15.65 13.52
N SER A 788 12.68 -16.20 14.73
CA SER A 788 12.63 -17.65 14.95
C SER A 788 11.67 -18.02 16.09
N SER A 789 11.41 -19.30 16.28
CA SER A 789 10.62 -19.79 17.41
C SER A 789 11.43 -20.01 18.69
N GLY A 790 12.77 -20.07 18.60
CA GLY A 790 13.69 -20.41 19.70
C GLY A 790 13.31 -21.68 20.47
N SER A 791 12.50 -22.57 19.89
CA SER A 791 11.82 -23.63 20.63
C SER A 791 11.38 -24.79 19.71
N THR A 792 10.67 -25.77 20.29
CA THR A 792 10.15 -26.93 19.55
C THR A 792 8.74 -26.75 18.99
N ALA A 793 8.21 -25.52 18.98
CA ALA A 793 6.91 -25.15 18.44
C ALA A 793 7.06 -24.14 17.28
N ASP A 794 5.98 -23.88 16.55
CA ASP A 794 5.96 -22.81 15.54
C ASP A 794 6.01 -21.43 16.21
N SER A 795 6.64 -20.46 15.55
CA SER A 795 6.71 -19.09 16.04
C SER A 795 5.35 -18.39 15.97
N ALA A 796 5.21 -17.26 16.65
CA ALA A 796 4.17 -16.31 16.34
C ALA A 796 4.30 -15.81 14.89
N ARG A 797 3.17 -15.42 14.28
CA ARG A 797 3.14 -14.81 12.94
C ARG A 797 3.61 -13.38 13.01
N VAL A 798 4.57 -13.05 12.16
CA VAL A 798 4.93 -11.68 11.84
C VAL A 798 4.09 -11.25 10.64
N CYS A 799 3.24 -10.26 10.85
CA CYS A 799 2.19 -9.88 9.92
C CYS A 799 2.52 -8.59 9.18
N ASP A 800 1.79 -8.35 8.10
CA ASP A 800 1.68 -7.13 7.33
C ASP A 800 3.03 -6.54 6.98
N PHE A 801 3.49 -5.51 7.69
CA PHE A 801 4.76 -4.86 7.42
C PHE A 801 5.68 -4.87 8.64
N ILE A 802 6.97 -4.97 8.35
CA ILE A 802 8.07 -4.62 9.24
C ILE A 802 8.64 -3.30 8.74
N TYR A 803 8.96 -2.39 9.66
CA TYR A 803 9.57 -1.10 9.31
C TYR A 803 10.86 -0.89 10.10
N THR A 804 11.90 -0.40 9.43
CA THR A 804 12.98 0.34 10.09
C THR A 804 12.69 1.82 9.96
N LYS A 805 12.71 2.53 11.09
CA LYS A 805 12.45 3.97 11.15
C LYS A 805 13.65 4.69 11.74
N ALA A 806 14.10 5.73 11.06
CA ALA A 806 15.04 6.70 11.61
C ALA A 806 14.28 7.73 12.43
N VAL A 807 14.70 7.94 13.67
CA VAL A 807 14.15 8.97 14.53
C VAL A 807 15.16 10.11 14.66
N LYS A 808 14.75 11.31 14.27
CA LYS A 808 15.54 12.55 14.42
C LYS A 808 14.79 13.51 15.35
N PRO A 809 15.15 13.56 16.65
CA PRO A 809 14.53 14.43 17.63
C PRO A 809 14.72 15.91 17.30
N ASP A 810 13.67 16.71 17.54
CA ASP A 810 13.71 18.17 17.49
C ASP A 810 14.07 18.78 18.88
N TYR A 811 14.71 17.97 19.75
CA TYR A 811 15.20 18.34 21.08
C TYR A 811 16.59 17.76 21.34
N GLN A 812 17.33 18.35 22.29
CA GLN A 812 18.66 17.85 22.65
C GLN A 812 18.58 16.73 23.69
N ILE A 813 19.31 15.64 23.43
CA ILE A 813 19.42 14.47 24.31
C ILE A 813 20.83 14.42 24.90
N ASP A 814 20.92 13.93 26.14
CA ASP A 814 22.17 13.47 26.75
C ASP A 814 22.09 11.95 27.01
N SER A 815 22.79 11.18 26.19
CA SER A 815 22.82 9.71 26.29
C SER A 815 23.44 9.16 27.58
N SER A 816 24.02 10.00 28.45
CA SER A 816 24.45 9.59 29.79
C SER A 816 23.31 9.60 30.82
N ILE A 817 22.16 10.17 30.47
CA ILE A 817 20.97 10.29 31.31
C ILE A 817 19.90 9.34 30.79
N ALA A 818 19.33 8.51 31.65
CA ALA A 818 18.22 7.62 31.29
C ALA A 818 16.91 8.41 31.25
N TYR A 819 16.64 9.13 32.33
CA TYR A 819 15.48 10.01 32.48
C TYR A 819 15.88 11.35 33.08
N PHE A 820 15.38 12.43 32.49
CA PHE A 820 15.42 13.78 33.04
C PHE A 820 14.00 14.28 33.29
N VAL A 821 13.64 14.51 34.55
CA VAL A 821 12.31 15.00 34.94
C VAL A 821 12.43 16.38 35.58
N ASP A 822 11.83 17.40 34.97
CA ASP A 822 11.65 18.72 35.59
C ASP A 822 10.29 18.71 36.28
N CYS A 823 10.30 18.44 37.58
CA CYS A 823 9.09 18.24 38.34
C CYS A 823 8.41 19.59 38.55
N GLY A 824 7.21 19.76 38.03
CA GLY A 824 6.48 21.02 38.12
C GLY A 824 6.65 21.95 36.93
N ASP A 825 7.23 21.47 35.83
CA ASP A 825 7.31 22.22 34.59
C ASP A 825 5.92 22.67 34.13
N HIS A 826 5.80 23.94 33.75
CA HIS A 826 4.55 24.56 33.34
C HIS A 826 4.27 24.38 31.84
N ASN A 827 5.19 23.74 31.12
CA ASN A 827 4.98 23.21 29.78
C ASN A 827 5.94 22.02 29.55
N THR A 828 5.43 20.79 29.61
CA THR A 828 6.28 19.59 29.66
C THR A 828 7.10 19.30 28.40
N ARG A 829 7.02 20.17 27.39
CA ARG A 829 7.75 20.09 26.12
C ARG A 829 9.02 20.95 26.11
N THR A 830 9.26 21.78 27.12
CA THR A 830 10.36 22.76 27.13
C THR A 830 11.36 22.45 28.24
N ALA A 831 12.59 22.08 27.86
CA ALA A 831 13.68 22.01 28.83
C ALA A 831 14.28 23.41 29.06
N SER A 832 14.51 23.76 30.33
CA SER A 832 15.07 25.04 30.72
C SER A 832 16.56 25.19 30.35
N ASN A 833 17.02 26.43 30.16
CA ASN A 833 18.31 26.80 29.55
C ASN A 833 19.49 25.87 29.91
N GLY A 834 19.80 24.95 28.99
CA GLY A 834 20.97 24.06 29.02
C GLY A 834 20.70 22.62 29.49
N ASP A 835 19.51 22.33 30.03
CA ASP A 835 19.09 20.98 30.36
C ASP A 835 18.79 20.16 29.10
N LYS A 836 19.10 18.87 29.15
CA LYS A 836 18.94 17.93 28.04
C LYS A 836 18.08 16.76 28.50
N PHE A 837 17.26 16.26 27.58
CA PHE A 837 16.43 15.09 27.84
C PHE A 837 17.27 13.84 28.05
N GLY A 838 16.72 12.91 28.82
CA GLY A 838 17.26 11.57 28.92
C GLY A 838 17.00 10.76 27.65
N TYR A 839 17.69 9.64 27.53
CA TYR A 839 17.59 8.76 26.37
C TYR A 839 16.20 8.11 26.23
N TYR A 840 15.44 7.97 27.34
CA TYR A 840 14.12 7.31 27.36
C TYR A 840 12.93 8.25 27.55
N ASN A 841 13.13 9.56 27.46
CA ASN A 841 12.02 10.50 27.57
C ASN A 841 12.12 11.70 26.63
N SER A 842 10.98 12.08 26.09
CA SER A 842 10.79 13.22 25.19
C SER A 842 10.04 14.38 25.85
N LEU A 843 9.53 14.19 27.07
CA LEU A 843 8.84 15.18 27.90
C LEU A 843 9.57 15.37 29.23
N THR A 844 9.51 16.56 29.79
CA THR A 844 10.13 16.87 31.09
C THR A 844 9.27 16.35 32.24
N GLU A 845 7.98 16.10 31.99
CA GLU A 845 7.06 15.47 32.93
C GLU A 845 5.85 14.86 32.22
N GLN A 846 5.30 13.77 32.75
CA GLN A 846 4.04 13.17 32.29
C GLN A 846 3.42 12.26 33.37
N LEU A 847 2.15 11.86 33.17
CA LEU A 847 1.56 10.73 33.89
C LEU A 847 2.21 9.43 33.44
N TYR A 848 2.24 8.43 34.32
CA TYR A 848 2.82 7.12 34.00
C TYR A 848 2.13 6.51 32.77
N GLY A 849 2.89 6.41 31.68
CA GLY A 849 2.41 5.95 30.38
C GLY A 849 3.55 5.92 29.36
N PRO A 850 3.31 5.36 28.17
CA PRO A 850 4.33 5.29 27.12
C PRO A 850 4.72 6.69 26.65
N ASP A 851 6.02 6.97 26.59
CA ASP A 851 6.56 8.18 25.98
C ASP A 851 6.27 8.19 24.47
N GLN A 852 5.80 9.33 23.95
CA GLN A 852 5.32 9.45 22.57
C GLN A 852 6.39 9.15 21.51
N VAL A 853 7.67 9.33 21.84
CA VAL A 853 8.77 9.17 20.87
C VAL A 853 9.51 7.85 21.09
N THR A 854 9.80 7.50 22.34
CA THR A 854 10.62 6.33 22.66
C THR A 854 9.81 5.07 22.95
N GLY A 855 8.50 5.19 23.26
CA GLY A 855 7.62 4.09 23.66
C GLY A 855 7.83 3.58 25.09
N MET A 856 8.88 4.01 25.78
CA MET A 856 9.20 3.59 27.15
C MET A 856 8.18 4.16 28.14
N LYS A 857 7.66 3.35 29.08
CA LYS A 857 6.70 3.87 30.06
C LYS A 857 7.42 4.56 31.20
N TRP A 858 7.02 5.78 31.50
CA TRP A 858 7.52 6.49 32.67
C TRP A 858 6.56 7.60 33.09
N GLY A 859 6.71 8.09 34.31
CA GLY A 859 6.01 9.29 34.76
C GLY A 859 5.51 9.21 36.19
N LEU A 860 4.73 10.23 36.54
CA LEU A 860 4.02 10.37 37.81
C LEU A 860 2.90 9.34 37.92
N VAL A 861 2.84 8.63 39.04
CA VAL A 861 1.75 7.71 39.37
C VAL A 861 0.73 8.45 40.24
N ASP A 862 -0.31 8.98 39.61
CA ASP A 862 -1.45 9.63 40.29
C ASP A 862 -2.73 9.48 39.44
N ASP A 863 -3.87 9.86 40.02
CA ASP A 863 -5.15 9.99 39.31
C ASP A 863 -5.10 11.21 38.37
N ALA A 864 -5.27 10.95 37.08
CA ALA A 864 -5.22 11.93 36.01
C ALA A 864 -6.31 13.02 36.09
N SER A 865 -7.35 12.84 36.92
CA SER A 865 -8.42 13.82 37.06
C SER A 865 -7.94 15.09 37.78
N ASP A 866 -7.91 16.21 37.06
CA ASP A 866 -7.80 17.52 37.69
C ASP A 866 -9.15 17.91 38.30
N GLN A 867 -9.34 17.54 39.57
CA GLN A 867 -10.64 17.70 40.25
C GLN A 867 -10.98 19.17 40.60
N TYR A 868 -10.06 20.12 40.44
CA TYR A 868 -10.25 21.49 40.95
C TYR A 868 -9.79 22.61 39.99
N ASP A 869 -9.76 22.34 38.69
CA ASP A 869 -9.40 23.31 37.64
C ASP A 869 -8.06 24.03 37.94
N GLY A 870 -6.94 23.33 37.74
CA GLY A 870 -5.60 23.88 37.76
C GLY A 870 -5.42 25.11 36.85
N SER A 871 -4.23 25.72 36.89
CA SER A 871 -4.06 27.04 36.25
C SER A 871 -4.30 27.01 34.73
N LYS A 872 -5.32 27.74 34.27
CA LYS A 872 -5.62 27.96 32.84
C LYS A 872 -4.50 28.69 32.07
N ASN A 873 -3.51 29.23 32.77
CA ASN A 873 -2.36 29.93 32.21
C ASN A 873 -1.10 29.04 32.11
N SER A 874 -1.23 27.73 32.33
CA SER A 874 -0.13 26.76 32.26
C SER A 874 -0.52 25.54 31.44
N LYS A 875 0.45 24.96 30.73
CA LYS A 875 0.36 23.64 30.07
C LYS A 875 0.97 22.51 30.94
N GLY A 876 1.20 22.78 32.22
CA GLY A 876 1.80 21.83 33.16
C GLY A 876 0.84 20.71 33.55
N LEU A 877 1.38 19.66 34.16
CA LEU A 877 0.59 18.49 34.56
C LEU A 877 -0.09 18.71 35.93
N TYR A 878 -1.41 18.85 35.93
CA TYR A 878 -2.26 18.93 37.13
C TYR A 878 -3.06 17.63 37.29
N THR A 879 -3.04 17.05 38.49
CA THR A 879 -3.66 15.75 38.82
C THR A 879 -4.50 15.88 40.10
N ALA A 880 -5.19 14.81 40.52
CA ALA A 880 -6.08 14.89 41.68
C ALA A 880 -5.32 15.24 42.98
N ASN A 881 -4.11 14.70 43.14
CA ASN A 881 -3.36 14.78 44.39
C ASN A 881 -2.00 15.49 44.27
N THR A 882 -1.62 15.98 43.08
CA THR A 882 -0.33 16.66 42.88
C THR A 882 -0.38 17.72 41.79
N TRP A 883 0.19 18.90 42.04
CA TRP A 883 0.18 20.04 41.10
C TRP A 883 1.58 20.64 40.90
N CYS A 884 1.80 21.26 39.75
CA CYS A 884 2.86 22.25 39.56
C CYS A 884 2.59 23.51 40.40
N ASP A 885 3.58 24.38 40.63
CA ASP A 885 3.42 25.63 41.38
C ASP A 885 2.34 26.55 40.78
N GLU A 886 1.11 26.46 41.28
CA GLU A 886 -0.05 27.21 40.81
C GLU A 886 0.12 28.73 40.90
N ARG A 887 1.06 29.21 41.73
CA ARG A 887 1.29 30.64 41.97
C ARG A 887 2.28 31.25 40.98
N ASN A 888 3.04 30.44 40.25
CA ASN A 888 4.05 30.92 39.33
C ASN A 888 4.11 30.07 38.05
N THR A 889 3.16 30.35 37.17
CA THR A 889 2.87 29.56 35.95
C THR A 889 3.77 29.90 34.77
N GLN A 890 4.92 30.55 35.00
CA GLN A 890 5.86 30.91 33.95
C GLN A 890 6.62 29.66 33.48
N ASP A 891 6.64 29.44 32.16
CA ASP A 891 7.41 28.39 31.48
C ASP A 891 8.91 28.73 31.40
N GLY A 892 9.77 27.71 31.27
CA GLY A 892 11.21 27.83 31.05
C GLY A 892 12.01 28.25 32.30
N ARG A 893 11.45 28.03 33.50
CA ARG A 893 12.14 28.29 34.77
C ARG A 893 13.17 27.19 35.04
N ALA A 894 14.32 27.55 35.57
CA ALA A 894 15.35 26.57 35.94
C ALA A 894 14.76 25.43 36.78
N LYS A 895 15.18 24.18 36.55
CA LYS A 895 14.71 22.98 37.27
C LYS A 895 14.86 23.05 38.80
N THR A 896 15.68 23.97 39.32
CA THR A 896 15.85 24.24 40.75
C THR A 896 14.81 25.21 41.33
N ALA A 897 14.08 25.92 40.46
CA ALA A 897 13.06 26.90 40.82
C ALA A 897 11.63 26.41 40.49
N SER A 898 11.50 25.48 39.54
CA SER A 898 10.29 24.71 39.22
C SER A 898 10.08 23.60 40.25
N PHE A 899 8.84 23.35 40.72
CA PHE A 899 8.55 22.24 41.63
C PHE A 899 7.12 21.71 41.48
N ARG A 900 6.96 20.40 41.62
CA ARG A 900 5.68 19.70 41.84
C ARG A 900 5.49 19.51 43.33
N TYR A 901 4.24 19.64 43.79
CA TYR A 901 3.92 19.44 45.19
C TYR A 901 2.69 18.57 45.42
N THR A 902 2.64 17.94 46.59
CA THR A 902 1.45 17.19 47.06
C THR A 902 0.31 18.17 47.34
N LYS A 903 -0.78 18.06 46.58
CA LYS A 903 -1.98 18.90 46.70
C LYS A 903 -3.17 18.03 47.12
N ASN A 904 -4.09 18.56 47.91
CA ASN A 904 -5.30 17.87 48.40
C ASN A 904 -5.03 16.65 49.29
N GLN A 905 -3.79 16.19 49.44
CA GLN A 905 -3.50 15.04 50.29
C GLN A 905 -3.63 15.39 51.79
N TYR A 906 -3.31 16.63 52.22
CA TYR A 906 -3.38 17.04 53.63
C TYR A 906 -4.81 17.26 54.09
N GLU A 907 -5.57 17.94 53.25
CA GLU A 907 -6.98 18.23 53.46
C GLU A 907 -7.81 16.94 53.52
N ASN A 908 -7.40 15.90 52.79
CA ASN A 908 -8.08 14.61 52.72
C ASN A 908 -7.46 13.50 53.60
N ASN A 909 -6.54 13.85 54.51
CA ASN A 909 -5.93 12.92 55.47
C ASN A 909 -5.23 11.70 54.82
N ILE A 910 -4.66 11.90 53.62
CA ILE A 910 -3.82 10.94 52.92
C ILE A 910 -2.40 11.04 53.51
N ASN A 911 -1.61 9.97 53.54
CA ASN A 911 -0.19 10.07 53.90
C ASN A 911 0.58 10.79 52.79
N ARG A 912 1.55 11.68 53.08
CA ARG A 912 2.23 12.40 51.99
C ARG A 912 3.07 11.47 51.15
N HIS A 913 2.75 11.40 49.85
CA HIS A 913 3.57 10.70 48.89
C HIS A 913 3.57 11.37 47.51
N LEU A 914 4.69 11.25 46.80
CA LEU A 914 4.84 11.52 45.38
C LEU A 914 5.54 10.31 44.77
N ASP A 915 4.85 9.59 43.90
CA ASP A 915 5.34 8.34 43.34
C ASP A 915 5.63 8.50 41.84
N TYR A 916 6.82 8.07 41.43
CA TYR A 916 7.21 8.00 40.01
C TYR A 916 7.60 6.58 39.66
N ARG A 917 7.32 6.20 38.42
CA ARG A 917 7.68 4.90 37.86
C ARG A 917 8.41 5.08 36.53
N PHE A 918 9.43 4.26 36.30
CA PHE A 918 10.28 4.31 35.12
C PHE A 918 10.57 2.90 34.62
N ASP A 919 10.27 2.62 33.35
CA ASP A 919 10.75 1.40 32.70
C ASP A 919 12.26 1.54 32.47
N LEU A 920 13.04 0.62 33.02
CA LEU A 920 14.50 0.65 32.94
C LEU A 920 15.02 -0.77 32.76
N PRO A 921 16.06 -0.99 31.95
CA PRO A 921 16.72 -2.29 31.92
C PRO A 921 17.23 -2.69 33.31
N ASN A 922 17.39 -3.99 33.52
CA ASN A 922 17.96 -4.50 34.76
C ASN A 922 19.41 -4.04 34.92
N GLY A 923 19.75 -3.49 36.09
CA GLY A 923 21.07 -2.91 36.30
C GLY A 923 21.14 -1.96 37.49
N LYS A 924 22.31 -1.35 37.68
CA LYS A 924 22.54 -0.36 38.74
C LYS A 924 22.46 1.06 38.19
N TYR A 925 21.70 1.89 38.90
CA TYR A 925 21.47 3.28 38.55
C TYR A 925 21.73 4.20 39.74
N SER A 926 22.11 5.44 39.44
CA SER A 926 22.13 6.53 40.38
C SER A 926 20.91 7.41 40.14
N VAL A 927 20.26 7.81 41.22
CA VAL A 927 19.11 8.70 41.23
C VAL A 927 19.53 9.98 41.94
N GLU A 928 19.37 11.11 41.26
CA GLU A 928 19.63 12.46 41.76
C GLU A 928 18.33 13.25 41.80
N MET A 929 18.02 13.87 42.94
CA MET A 929 16.77 14.60 43.16
C MET A 929 17.02 15.91 43.90
N CYS A 930 16.17 16.91 43.68
CA CYS A 930 16.20 18.16 44.43
C CYS A 930 14.81 18.48 44.99
N PHE A 931 14.78 19.14 46.15
CA PHE A 931 13.56 19.48 46.88
C PHE A 931 13.61 20.94 47.34
N SER A 932 12.43 21.50 47.60
CA SER A 932 12.27 22.88 48.07
C SER A 932 11.27 22.98 49.22
N ASP A 933 11.39 24.03 50.02
CA ASP A 933 10.44 24.37 51.08
C ASP A 933 9.87 25.79 50.92
N PRO A 934 9.08 26.05 49.86
CA PRO A 934 8.54 27.37 49.58
C PRO A 934 7.58 27.89 50.66
N TRP A 935 7.05 26.99 51.51
CA TRP A 935 5.97 27.32 52.47
C TRP A 935 6.27 26.89 53.91
N SER A 936 7.53 26.61 54.26
CA SER A 936 7.93 26.17 55.60
C SER A 936 7.18 24.93 56.10
N CYS A 937 6.83 24.03 55.19
CA CYS A 937 6.03 22.83 55.46
C CYS A 937 6.39 21.61 54.58
N SER A 938 7.60 21.60 54.01
CA SER A 938 8.24 20.48 53.30
C SER A 938 9.72 20.47 53.68
N THR A 939 10.03 20.07 54.92
CA THR A 939 11.32 20.30 55.57
C THR A 939 12.26 19.10 55.50
N SER A 940 11.74 17.87 55.36
CA SER A 940 12.58 16.66 55.44
C SER A 940 12.07 15.44 54.66
N PRO A 941 11.81 15.54 53.33
CA PRO A 941 11.36 14.42 52.53
C PRO A 941 12.42 13.30 52.45
N SER A 942 11.95 12.06 52.30
CA SER A 942 12.79 10.87 52.12
C SER A 942 12.29 10.05 50.93
N VAL A 943 13.22 9.43 50.21
CA VAL A 943 12.98 8.72 48.94
C VAL A 943 13.27 7.25 49.12
N TYR A 944 12.35 6.42 48.63
CA TYR A 944 12.44 4.96 48.69
C TYR A 944 12.29 4.35 47.30
N GLN A 945 13.07 3.31 47.02
CA GLN A 945 12.79 2.37 45.95
C GLN A 945 11.73 1.38 46.45
N VAL A 946 10.73 1.09 45.63
CA VAL A 946 9.65 0.13 45.96
C VAL A 946 9.71 -1.07 45.02
N ASP A 947 9.86 -2.28 45.58
CA ASP A 947 9.82 -3.51 44.79
C ASP A 947 8.37 -3.94 44.44
N ALA A 948 8.23 -4.96 43.59
CA ALA A 948 6.92 -5.50 43.21
C ALA A 948 6.07 -6.03 44.38
N ALA A 949 6.70 -6.35 45.53
CA ALA A 949 6.02 -6.78 46.75
C ALA A 949 5.63 -5.60 47.66
N GLY A 950 5.99 -4.36 47.30
CA GLY A 950 5.72 -3.15 48.08
C GLY A 950 6.78 -2.84 49.15
N THR A 951 7.90 -3.56 49.19
CA THR A 951 8.99 -3.32 50.15
C THR A 951 9.72 -2.02 49.82
N LYS A 952 9.87 -1.14 50.81
CA LYS A 952 10.58 0.15 50.67
C LYS A 952 12.06 0.02 51.07
N THR A 953 12.96 0.33 50.14
CA THR A 953 14.41 0.45 50.39
C THR A 953 14.82 1.91 50.29
N ALA A 954 15.49 2.45 51.31
CA ALA A 954 15.88 3.86 51.32
C ALA A 954 16.89 4.18 50.21
N VAL A 955 16.61 5.22 49.43
CA VAL A 955 17.49 5.77 48.39
C VAL A 955 18.21 7.00 48.92
N ALA A 956 17.46 7.91 49.55
CA ALA A 956 17.98 9.08 50.26
C ALA A 956 17.02 9.43 51.41
N GLU A 957 17.55 9.77 52.58
CA GLU A 957 16.74 10.10 53.76
C GLU A 957 17.02 11.54 54.21
N LYS A 958 15.98 12.23 54.69
CA LYS A 958 16.07 13.62 55.20
C LYS A 958 16.75 14.56 54.20
N CYS A 959 16.27 14.53 52.95
CA CYS A 959 16.79 15.32 51.85
C CYS A 959 16.71 16.82 52.16
N ALA A 960 17.72 17.58 51.71
CA ALA A 960 17.74 19.04 51.84
C ALA A 960 16.67 19.68 50.96
N THR A 961 16.04 20.75 51.45
CA THR A 961 14.88 21.42 50.81
C THR A 961 15.17 22.90 50.49
N ASP A 962 16.43 23.23 50.19
CA ASP A 962 16.87 24.59 49.86
C ASP A 962 16.72 24.96 48.37
N GLY A 963 16.19 24.05 47.55
CA GLY A 963 16.02 24.22 46.10
C GLY A 963 17.32 24.11 45.29
N SER A 964 18.45 23.77 45.90
CA SER A 964 19.77 23.75 45.24
C SER A 964 20.63 22.52 45.54
N THR A 965 20.47 21.91 46.71
CA THR A 965 21.25 20.76 47.18
C THR A 965 20.68 19.46 46.63
N ALA A 966 21.43 18.80 45.75
CA ALA A 966 21.05 17.51 45.18
C ALA A 966 21.18 16.36 46.20
N SER A 967 20.12 15.59 46.37
CA SER A 967 20.08 14.34 47.13
C SER A 967 20.30 13.17 46.18
N LYS A 968 21.25 12.28 46.51
CA LYS A 968 21.68 11.18 45.62
C LYS A 968 21.60 9.83 46.32
N GLY A 969 21.23 8.80 45.57
CA GLY A 969 21.25 7.41 46.02
C GLY A 969 21.42 6.44 44.86
N ASN A 970 21.82 5.21 45.15
CA ASN A 970 21.93 4.15 44.16
C ASN A 970 20.75 3.17 44.29
N VAL A 971 20.27 2.67 43.15
CA VAL A 971 19.18 1.71 43.04
C VAL A 971 19.58 0.55 42.15
N THR A 972 18.96 -0.60 42.34
CA THR A 972 19.13 -1.78 41.47
C THR A 972 17.79 -2.18 40.91
N VAL A 973 17.67 -2.22 39.59
CA VAL A 973 16.47 -2.66 38.86
C VAL A 973 16.63 -4.13 38.49
N THR A 974 15.63 -4.96 38.78
CA THR A 974 15.68 -6.42 38.60
C THR A 974 14.51 -7.01 37.82
N ASP A 975 13.45 -6.24 37.63
CA ASP A 975 12.19 -6.63 36.99
C ASP A 975 11.78 -5.66 35.86
N GLY A 976 12.74 -4.90 35.33
CA GLY A 976 12.50 -3.96 34.24
C GLY A 976 11.85 -2.64 34.64
N THR A 977 11.62 -2.38 35.94
CA THR A 977 10.95 -1.16 36.40
C THR A 977 11.57 -0.60 37.68
N LEU A 978 11.78 0.71 37.71
CA LEU A 978 12.12 1.45 38.92
C LEU A 978 10.89 2.19 39.45
N ASN A 979 10.45 1.87 40.68
CA ASN A 979 9.44 2.62 41.40
C ASN A 979 10.11 3.47 42.47
N LEU A 980 9.91 4.78 42.42
CA LEU A 980 10.35 5.73 43.44
C LEU A 980 9.14 6.25 44.21
N SER A 981 9.21 6.19 45.53
CA SER A 981 8.21 6.74 46.44
C SER A 981 8.85 7.77 47.36
N ILE A 982 8.45 9.03 47.20
CA ILE A 982 8.93 10.16 47.98
C ILE A 982 7.90 10.40 49.08
N THR A 983 8.31 10.41 50.35
CA THR A 983 7.41 10.56 51.50
C THR A 983 7.92 11.59 52.49
N SER A 984 7.03 12.20 53.28
CA SER A 984 7.38 13.10 54.37
C SER A 984 6.36 13.03 55.51
N ALA A 985 6.78 13.35 56.73
CA ALA A 985 5.89 13.60 57.86
C ALA A 985 5.34 15.05 57.88
N ASP A 986 5.85 15.91 56.99
CA ASP A 986 5.43 17.31 56.88
C ASP A 986 4.04 17.47 56.23
N LYS A 987 3.55 18.71 56.12
CA LYS A 987 2.24 18.99 55.51
C LYS A 987 2.25 18.89 53.99
N ALA A 988 3.41 19.06 53.35
CA ALA A 988 3.58 18.95 51.91
C ALA A 988 4.95 18.32 51.56
N ILE A 989 5.08 17.86 50.32
CA ILE A 989 6.36 17.55 49.68
C ILE A 989 6.46 18.46 48.45
N ASN A 990 7.61 19.07 48.20
CA ASN A 990 7.90 19.76 46.94
C ASN A 990 9.16 19.17 46.31
N VAL A 991 9.02 18.63 45.10
CA VAL A 991 10.10 18.00 44.32
C VAL A 991 10.37 18.87 43.11
N ASN A 992 11.64 19.21 42.91
CA ASN A 992 12.08 20.10 41.84
C ASN A 992 12.48 19.34 40.58
N TYR A 993 13.27 18.27 40.71
CA TYR A 993 13.65 17.43 39.57
C TYR A 993 14.06 16.02 40.00
N ILE A 994 14.08 15.11 39.02
CA ILE A 994 14.62 13.75 39.14
C ILE A 994 15.54 13.50 37.94
N ILE A 995 16.76 13.01 38.17
CA ILE A 995 17.67 12.57 37.11
C ILE A 995 18.20 11.18 37.41
N ILE A 996 18.09 10.28 36.44
CA ILE A 996 18.52 8.88 36.57
C ILE A 996 19.69 8.61 35.60
N ARG A 997 20.77 7.99 36.08
CA ARG A 997 21.96 7.63 35.28
C ARG A 997 22.42 6.20 35.55
N ALA A 998 22.99 5.52 34.56
CA ALA A 998 23.66 4.23 34.77
C ALA A 998 24.93 4.40 35.61
N VAL A 999 25.26 3.42 36.47
CA VAL A 999 26.48 3.44 37.30
C VAL A 999 27.59 2.53 36.73
N ASP A 1000 27.23 1.35 36.23
CA ASP A 1000 28.20 0.32 35.78
C ASP A 1000 28.24 0.15 34.25
N VAL A 1001 27.70 1.10 33.47
CA VAL A 1001 27.68 1.01 32.01
C VAL A 1001 28.26 2.28 31.40
N GLU A 1002 29.39 2.19 30.70
CA GLU A 1002 30.02 3.33 30.02
C GLU A 1002 29.10 3.97 28.95
N LYS A 1003 28.03 3.27 28.54
CA LYS A 1003 26.86 3.80 27.82
C LYS A 1003 25.61 3.01 28.23
N LEU A 1004 24.51 3.70 28.48
CA LEU A 1004 23.22 3.09 28.84
C LEU A 1004 22.84 1.99 27.81
N PRO A 1005 22.68 0.72 28.23
CA PRO A 1005 22.17 -0.33 27.37
C PRO A 1005 20.63 -0.30 27.43
N LEU A 1006 19.97 -0.63 26.32
CA LEU A 1006 18.55 -1.01 26.31
C LEU A 1006 18.33 -2.16 25.32
N ALA A 1007 17.27 -2.93 25.60
CA ALA A 1007 16.88 -4.22 25.04
C ALA A 1007 17.94 -5.32 25.24
N GLU A 1008 17.50 -6.50 25.69
CA GLU A 1008 18.34 -7.67 26.00
C GLU A 1008 19.04 -8.26 24.77
N ALA A 1009 19.98 -7.52 24.21
CA ALA A 1009 20.97 -8.02 23.27
C ALA A 1009 22.09 -8.69 24.07
N TYR A 1010 21.79 -9.89 24.58
CA TYR A 1010 22.83 -10.79 25.05
C TYR A 1010 23.48 -11.47 23.84
N ALA A 1011 24.81 -11.44 23.75
CA ALA A 1011 25.52 -12.54 23.12
C ALA A 1011 25.29 -13.76 24.00
N VAL A 1012 24.67 -14.82 23.48
CA VAL A 1012 24.56 -16.07 24.23
C VAL A 1012 25.94 -16.73 24.17
N LYS A 1013 26.77 -16.53 25.20
CA LYS A 1013 28.13 -17.10 25.23
C LYS A 1013 28.03 -18.63 25.08
N GLY A 1014 28.55 -19.12 23.96
CA GLY A 1014 28.49 -20.54 23.56
C GLY A 1014 27.37 -20.96 22.63
N ASP A 1015 26.55 -20.01 22.14
CA ASP A 1015 25.68 -20.18 20.98
C ASP A 1015 26.52 -20.03 19.69
N VAL A 1016 27.29 -21.08 19.38
CA VAL A 1016 28.26 -21.04 18.28
C VAL A 1016 27.60 -21.25 16.91
N ASN A 1017 26.31 -21.59 16.89
CA ASN A 1017 25.47 -21.73 15.70
C ASN A 1017 24.45 -20.58 15.51
N ALA A 1018 24.50 -19.56 16.38
CA ALA A 1018 23.66 -18.36 16.34
C ALA A 1018 22.13 -18.66 16.32
N ASP A 1019 21.70 -19.73 17.00
CA ASP A 1019 20.29 -20.13 17.06
C ASP A 1019 19.50 -19.49 18.21
N GLY A 1020 20.17 -18.68 19.03
CA GLY A 1020 19.64 -17.98 20.19
C GLY A 1020 19.64 -18.81 21.47
N ALA A 1021 20.25 -20.01 21.50
CA ALA A 1021 20.26 -20.87 22.67
C ALA A 1021 21.55 -21.71 22.78
N CYS A 1022 22.34 -21.51 23.85
CA CYS A 1022 23.48 -22.38 24.17
C CYS A 1022 22.98 -23.77 24.62
N ASN A 1023 23.13 -24.76 23.74
CA ASN A 1023 22.62 -26.11 23.92
C ASN A 1023 23.56 -27.20 23.32
N THR A 1024 23.09 -28.44 23.22
CA THR A 1024 23.93 -29.54 22.70
C THR A 1024 24.25 -29.41 21.21
N ALA A 1025 23.43 -28.66 20.45
CA ALA A 1025 23.70 -28.35 19.05
C ALA A 1025 25.00 -27.55 18.88
N ASP A 1026 25.28 -26.62 19.79
CA ASP A 1026 26.52 -25.85 19.84
C ASP A 1026 27.74 -26.72 20.08
N LEU A 1027 27.62 -27.70 20.97
CA LEU A 1027 28.67 -28.71 21.16
C LEU A 1027 28.93 -29.47 19.86
N VAL A 1028 27.88 -29.86 19.15
CA VAL A 1028 28.05 -30.59 17.88
C VAL A 1028 28.70 -29.71 16.83
N ALA A 1029 28.30 -28.44 16.73
CA ALA A 1029 28.85 -27.47 15.79
C ALA A 1029 30.33 -27.19 16.08
N LEU A 1030 30.67 -26.86 17.34
CA LEU A 1030 32.04 -26.60 17.77
C LEU A 1030 32.93 -27.83 17.61
N ARG A 1031 32.43 -29.03 17.97
CA ARG A 1031 33.13 -30.30 17.74
C ARG A 1031 33.38 -30.55 16.26
N SER A 1032 32.40 -30.28 15.40
CA SER A 1032 32.54 -30.51 13.96
C SER A 1032 33.58 -29.58 13.35
N TYR A 1033 33.62 -28.32 13.79
CA TYR A 1033 34.68 -27.37 13.44
C TYR A 1033 36.06 -27.86 13.90
N MET A 1034 36.19 -28.25 15.17
CA MET A 1034 37.43 -28.78 15.76
C MET A 1034 37.98 -30.04 15.08
N LEU A 1035 37.08 -30.89 14.57
CA LEU A 1035 37.43 -32.11 13.85
C LEU A 1035 37.70 -31.86 12.35
N GLY A 1036 37.67 -30.61 11.89
CA GLY A 1036 37.92 -30.22 10.50
C GLY A 1036 36.79 -30.58 9.54
N ALA A 1037 35.58 -30.89 10.04
CA ALA A 1037 34.42 -31.20 9.22
C ALA A 1037 33.70 -29.94 8.68
N LYS A 1038 33.92 -28.79 9.32
CA LYS A 1038 33.54 -27.45 8.84
C LYS A 1038 34.78 -26.56 8.78
N THR A 1039 34.85 -25.65 7.81
CA THR A 1039 35.99 -24.72 7.61
C THR A 1039 35.92 -23.46 8.49
N SER A 1040 34.76 -23.16 9.06
CA SER A 1040 34.52 -22.05 10.01
C SER A 1040 33.41 -22.43 10.99
N VAL A 1041 33.40 -21.77 12.15
CA VAL A 1041 32.26 -21.78 13.08
C VAL A 1041 31.47 -20.47 12.91
N GLU A 1042 30.15 -20.51 13.04
CA GLU A 1042 29.25 -19.42 12.66
C GLU A 1042 29.43 -18.19 13.57
N ASP A 1043 29.63 -18.39 14.88
CA ASP A 1043 30.12 -17.35 15.81
C ASP A 1043 31.46 -17.76 16.43
N SER A 1044 32.56 -17.31 15.81
CA SER A 1044 33.91 -17.57 16.30
C SER A 1044 34.25 -16.88 17.63
N SER A 1045 33.51 -15.82 17.98
CA SER A 1045 33.72 -15.07 19.21
C SER A 1045 33.02 -15.72 20.41
N ALA A 1046 31.81 -16.26 20.21
CA ALA A 1046 31.13 -17.09 21.21
C ALA A 1046 31.79 -18.46 21.41
N ALA A 1047 32.53 -18.94 20.40
CA ALA A 1047 33.30 -20.18 20.46
C ALA A 1047 34.61 -20.07 21.25
N ASP A 1048 35.06 -18.87 21.62
CA ASP A 1048 36.25 -18.62 22.43
C ASP A 1048 35.86 -18.41 23.91
N PHE A 1049 35.71 -19.51 24.63
CA PHE A 1049 35.21 -19.52 26.00
C PHE A 1049 36.22 -18.96 27.00
N ASP A 1050 37.51 -19.15 26.76
CA ASP A 1050 38.60 -18.68 27.61
C ASP A 1050 39.21 -17.32 27.18
N SER A 1051 38.76 -16.79 26.03
CA SER A 1051 39.08 -15.46 25.52
C SER A 1051 40.55 -15.29 25.14
N ASP A 1052 41.19 -16.36 24.64
CA ASP A 1052 42.59 -16.36 24.22
C ASP A 1052 42.81 -16.02 22.73
N GLY A 1053 41.72 -15.81 21.99
CA GLY A 1053 41.70 -15.50 20.56
C GLY A 1053 41.87 -16.72 19.66
N LYS A 1054 41.78 -17.95 20.19
CA LYS A 1054 41.92 -19.20 19.44
C LYS A 1054 40.84 -20.21 19.84
N ILE A 1055 40.13 -20.72 18.85
CA ILE A 1055 39.18 -21.81 19.10
C ILE A 1055 39.94 -23.13 19.22
N THR A 1056 40.01 -23.66 20.43
CA THR A 1056 40.71 -24.89 20.79
C THR A 1056 39.78 -25.91 21.46
N ILE A 1057 40.32 -27.10 21.74
CA ILE A 1057 39.58 -28.15 22.44
C ILE A 1057 39.21 -27.74 23.88
N ILE A 1058 39.90 -26.74 24.42
CA ILE A 1058 39.62 -26.15 25.74
C ILE A 1058 38.25 -25.49 25.70
N ASP A 1059 37.94 -24.72 24.65
CA ASP A 1059 36.64 -24.07 24.48
C ASP A 1059 35.51 -25.06 24.36
N PHE A 1060 35.72 -26.14 23.61
CA PHE A 1060 34.77 -27.24 23.52
C PHE A 1060 34.51 -27.90 24.88
N CYS A 1061 35.55 -28.09 25.69
CA CYS A 1061 35.41 -28.64 27.04
C CYS A 1061 34.71 -27.67 27.99
N LEU A 1062 34.98 -26.37 27.88
CA LEU A 1062 34.37 -25.32 28.70
C LEU A 1062 32.88 -25.14 28.36
N LEU A 1063 32.54 -25.11 27.07
CA LEU A 1063 31.15 -25.13 26.61
C LEU A 1063 30.42 -26.38 27.12
N LYS A 1064 31.05 -27.56 27.01
CA LYS A 1064 30.46 -28.81 27.52
C LYS A 1064 30.26 -28.76 29.03
N GLN A 1065 31.24 -28.23 29.75
CA GLN A 1065 31.18 -28.10 31.20
C GLN A 1065 30.09 -27.12 31.63
N ALA A 1066 29.90 -26.02 30.89
CA ALA A 1066 28.84 -25.05 31.14
C ALA A 1066 27.46 -25.70 30.95
N LEU A 1067 27.28 -26.53 29.92
CA LEU A 1067 26.02 -27.24 29.63
C LEU A 1067 25.72 -28.43 30.57
N MET A 1068 26.71 -28.88 31.35
CA MET A 1068 26.55 -29.98 32.32
C MET A 1068 26.33 -29.50 33.76
N LYS A 1069 26.43 -28.18 34.01
CA LYS A 1069 26.10 -27.55 35.30
C LYS A 1069 24.64 -27.10 35.29
#